data_AF-A0A2N0XIQ9-F1
#
_entry.id   AF-A0A2N0XIQ9-F1
#
_cell.length_a   1.000
_cell.length_b   1.000
_cell.length_c   1.000
_cell.angle_alpha   90.00
_cell.angle_beta   90.00
_cell.angle_gamma   90.00
#
_symmetry.space_group_name_H-M   'P 1'
#
loop_
_entity.id
_entity.type
_entity.pdbx_description
1 polymer ?
#
loop_
_entity_poly.entity_id
_entity_poly.type
_entity_poly.pdbx_seq_one_letter_code
_entity_poly.pdbx_strand_id
1 'polypeptide(L)'
;MAHRIYVYNIDSKTKKGYSHYLGEWNYEIPELLLPLFSCNPRSKGKLLYFDKENGVARLKSFYQLLGEHYQLLYKKAYYEPVNKMFDVLDTLPYDTFVMNATDVFNMNEERHSEQAKDWVLEIQEKNKLYDKAMAKQDLVWLEKEIFARSGYESFLELLETDWIDYGLGYWNEELYKNPSDVFEENNLWGLKDKKGNIGAPPIYEEIFAFSDDGIAVAQKNGTFGYLRNDGKVLVECTYEDAFDPMSIEERAYGIVQKNEKLGLIDITLGKIVIPFEYDDLDKLLWYKGLFNAKKEDKYRVIDLSGKEIITDYSEAAFEHEYPDLIYRKQIGTSKRAYYTFEGIFLGEYPEKVLSGISNGYYFAKPNKFQKKINIIKSDGSLLDYEVDTIMVLGDYGYTSFIYKKAKEWFIYSTELEKFRLSDHTIENYQRDWYTQFMRDIYLISDVNGWGIYNASEDYWLLPSSKKYKKIEACKEEIFRITTSEGMFYYDQKTNTRSNIYDYVCEGLEYHEQMLCLFKGQDMFILNKERELLQVSDSQMGTLYEKKYNLRGKDQKYFLDFYKTWTENKGLGYEMYFDDDILVARAEEYTREGKTEDAIRLYTIGVNRGNAGMMVDLGFIYTDDSNPGFYDLEKGIALYEKASLQDQPVALNNMGYHYQVGKGYPQDIKKALECFKKAADLGEGLAMQNLALLYFYGDYVSQDYDKALEYYKQAEKKLYFNNEKIAEIYYQKSDYENLQRYLRKDKENTYSNIFYGIMHDEGLGVKVNPKKAIKHFEKALEYGLYNTALKRLLYFFKEDPTFADPEKFKYWKEFGEENEMDI
;
A
#
# COMPACT_ATOMS: atom_id res chain seq x y z
N MET A 1 -12.06 9.37 -2.24
CA MET A 1 -11.91 9.52 -3.71
C MET A 1 -10.46 9.18 -4.01
N ALA A 2 -10.19 8.27 -4.95
CA ALA A 2 -8.80 7.95 -5.31
C ALA A 2 -8.15 9.18 -5.95
N HIS A 3 -6.96 9.57 -5.49
CA HIS A 3 -6.19 10.64 -6.11
C HIS A 3 -5.54 10.08 -7.39
N ARG A 4 -5.78 10.74 -8.54
CA ARG A 4 -5.39 10.22 -9.86
C ARG A 4 -4.42 11.13 -10.60
N ILE A 5 -3.65 10.52 -11.49
CA ILE A 5 -2.80 11.18 -12.48
C ILE A 5 -3.38 10.89 -13.85
N TYR A 6 -3.52 11.92 -14.70
CA TYR A 6 -3.99 11.76 -16.08
C TYR A 6 -2.92 12.20 -17.07
N VAL A 7 -2.74 11.42 -18.14
CA VAL A 7 -1.77 11.72 -19.21
C VAL A 7 -2.49 12.02 -20.53
N TYR A 8 -1.99 13.00 -21.28
CA TYR A 8 -2.54 13.46 -22.56
C TYR A 8 -1.42 13.60 -23.60
N ASN A 9 -1.76 13.55 -24.89
CA ASN A 9 -0.86 13.91 -25.98
C ASN A 9 -1.33 15.23 -26.63
N ILE A 10 -0.45 16.22 -26.71
CA ILE A 10 -0.76 17.54 -27.24
C ILE A 10 0.32 18.02 -28.19
N ASP A 11 -0.05 18.90 -29.11
CA ASP A 11 0.89 19.63 -29.96
C ASP A 11 1.61 20.72 -29.15
N SER A 12 2.94 20.70 -29.13
CA SER A 12 3.76 21.67 -28.40
C SER A 12 3.52 23.11 -28.84
N LYS A 13 3.16 23.34 -30.11
CA LYS A 13 2.98 24.67 -30.73
C LYS A 13 1.52 25.12 -30.70
N THR A 14 0.61 24.28 -31.20
CA THR A 14 -0.80 24.63 -31.37
C THR A 14 -1.65 24.37 -30.14
N LYS A 15 -1.13 23.58 -29.19
CA LYS A 15 -1.86 23.12 -27.98
C LYS A 15 -3.12 22.31 -28.29
N LYS A 16 -3.27 21.84 -29.52
CA LYS A 16 -4.34 20.90 -29.88
C LYS A 16 -4.08 19.59 -29.15
N GLY A 17 -5.09 19.10 -28.45
CA GLY A 17 -5.02 17.85 -27.69
C GLY A 17 -5.57 16.67 -28.48
N TYR A 18 -5.10 15.48 -28.13
CA TYR A 18 -5.78 14.24 -28.45
C TYR A 18 -7.15 14.22 -27.76
N SER A 19 -8.15 13.60 -28.37
CA SER A 19 -9.55 13.71 -27.95
C SER A 19 -9.83 13.15 -26.55
N HIS A 20 -8.99 12.24 -26.06
CA HIS A 20 -9.13 11.57 -24.76
C HIS A 20 -7.79 11.53 -24.01
N TYR A 21 -7.85 11.27 -22.70
CA TYR A 21 -6.65 10.97 -21.92
C TYR A 21 -6.11 9.60 -22.31
N LEU A 22 -4.80 9.42 -22.24
CA LEU A 22 -4.12 8.22 -22.68
C LEU A 22 -4.08 7.12 -21.62
N GLY A 23 -3.98 7.50 -20.36
CA GLY A 23 -3.94 6.59 -19.22
C GLY A 23 -4.23 7.34 -17.93
N GLU A 24 -4.74 6.61 -16.94
CA GLU A 24 -4.98 7.11 -15.58
C GLU A 24 -4.32 6.20 -14.54
N TRP A 25 -3.59 6.79 -13.60
CA TRP A 25 -2.88 6.06 -12.55
C TRP A 25 -3.16 6.65 -11.19
N ASN A 26 -2.71 5.97 -10.14
CA ASN A 26 -2.80 6.45 -8.77
C ASN A 26 -1.63 7.40 -8.45
N TYR A 27 -1.18 7.40 -7.20
CA TYR A 27 -0.34 8.40 -6.55
C TYR A 27 1.00 8.74 -7.23
N GLU A 28 1.56 7.84 -8.03
CA GLU A 28 2.93 7.97 -8.58
C GLU A 28 3.00 7.55 -10.06
N ILE A 29 4.07 7.96 -10.75
CA ILE A 29 4.38 7.50 -12.10
C ILE A 29 4.81 6.02 -12.00
N PRO A 30 4.16 5.09 -12.74
CA PRO A 30 4.57 3.69 -12.73
C PRO A 30 6.04 3.50 -13.08
N GLU A 31 6.75 2.67 -12.32
CA GLU A 31 8.20 2.46 -12.50
C GLU A 31 8.52 1.93 -13.91
N LEU A 32 7.66 1.07 -14.48
CA LEU A 32 7.79 0.60 -15.87
C LEU A 32 7.72 1.73 -16.91
N LEU A 33 7.06 2.84 -16.59
CA LEU A 33 6.84 3.98 -17.50
C LEU A 33 7.72 5.18 -17.19
N LEU A 34 8.51 5.18 -16.10
CA LEU A 34 9.36 6.32 -15.75
C LEU A 34 10.30 6.76 -16.90
N PRO A 35 10.95 5.85 -17.67
CA PRO A 35 11.78 6.26 -18.80
C PRO A 35 11.04 7.08 -19.86
N LEU A 36 9.73 6.87 -20.03
CA LEU A 36 8.90 7.64 -20.98
C LEU A 36 8.83 9.13 -20.62
N PHE A 37 8.75 9.44 -19.32
CA PHE A 37 8.59 10.79 -18.78
C PHE A 37 9.91 11.44 -18.36
N SER A 38 11.03 10.86 -18.74
CA SER A 38 12.36 11.36 -18.35
C SER A 38 12.97 12.34 -19.36
N CYS A 39 12.41 12.44 -20.56
CA CYS A 39 12.98 13.25 -21.64
C CYS A 39 12.43 14.67 -21.62
N ASN A 40 13.30 15.64 -21.31
CA ASN A 40 12.99 17.06 -21.20
C ASN A 40 11.80 17.36 -20.25
N PRO A 41 11.81 16.83 -19.00
CA PRO A 41 10.73 17.06 -18.05
C PRO A 41 10.72 18.54 -17.66
N ARG A 42 9.55 19.18 -17.76
CA ARG A 42 9.35 20.59 -17.43
C ARG A 42 7.96 20.82 -16.87
N SER A 43 7.81 21.80 -15.98
CA SER A 43 6.51 22.18 -15.43
C SER A 43 6.08 23.57 -15.91
N LYS A 44 4.77 23.75 -16.06
CA LYS A 44 4.15 25.07 -16.29
C LYS A 44 2.85 25.15 -15.51
N GLY A 45 2.84 25.95 -14.45
CA GLY A 45 1.74 25.94 -13.48
C GLY A 45 1.69 24.58 -12.80
N LYS A 46 0.51 23.94 -12.81
CA LYS A 46 0.26 22.64 -12.19
C LYS A 46 0.47 21.42 -13.11
N LEU A 47 0.93 21.64 -14.34
CA LEU A 47 1.06 20.60 -15.37
C LEU A 47 2.53 20.31 -15.64
N LEU A 48 2.81 19.04 -15.91
CA LEU A 48 4.11 18.52 -16.32
C LEU A 48 4.09 18.22 -17.83
N TYR A 49 5.20 18.45 -18.52
CA TYR A 49 5.34 18.27 -19.96
C TYR A 49 6.61 17.48 -20.26
N PHE A 50 6.52 16.60 -21.26
CA PHE A 50 7.61 15.69 -21.65
C PHE A 50 7.69 15.54 -23.17
N ASP A 51 8.88 15.25 -23.67
CA ASP A 51 9.13 14.98 -25.09
C ASP A 51 8.64 13.57 -25.48
N LYS A 52 7.67 13.47 -26.38
CA LYS A 52 7.08 12.19 -26.79
C LYS A 52 8.09 11.32 -27.53
N GLU A 53 8.74 11.86 -28.56
CA GLU A 53 9.56 11.08 -29.48
C GLU A 53 10.78 10.49 -28.76
N ASN A 54 11.50 11.32 -28.00
CA ASN A 54 12.66 10.86 -27.24
C ASN A 54 12.25 9.95 -26.07
N GLY A 55 11.12 10.24 -25.42
CA GLY A 55 10.57 9.41 -24.37
C GLY A 55 10.22 7.99 -24.85
N VAL A 56 9.54 7.86 -25.99
CA VAL A 56 9.15 6.55 -26.55
C VAL A 56 10.38 5.75 -26.97
N ALA A 57 11.35 6.38 -27.63
CA ALA A 57 12.60 5.71 -28.01
C ALA A 57 13.37 5.17 -26.79
N ARG A 58 13.37 5.95 -25.70
CA ARG A 58 14.01 5.56 -24.43
C ARG A 58 13.26 4.43 -23.74
N LEU A 59 11.92 4.49 -23.71
CA LEU A 59 11.09 3.42 -23.15
C LEU A 59 11.31 2.10 -23.90
N LYS A 60 11.42 2.14 -25.24
CA LYS A 60 11.76 0.96 -26.06
C LYS A 60 13.11 0.34 -25.65
N SER A 61 14.11 1.17 -25.39
CA SER A 61 15.44 0.70 -24.95
C SER A 61 15.38 0.04 -23.57
N PHE A 62 14.58 0.57 -22.66
CA PHE A 62 14.37 -0.01 -21.34
C PHE A 62 13.61 -1.35 -21.40
N TYR A 63 12.56 -1.42 -22.21
CA TYR A 63 11.81 -2.67 -22.43
C TYR A 63 12.65 -3.73 -23.13
N GLN A 64 13.51 -3.35 -24.07
CA GLN A 64 14.50 -4.27 -24.65
C GLN A 64 15.40 -4.88 -23.56
N LEU A 65 15.94 -4.04 -22.66
CA LEU A 65 16.75 -4.52 -21.54
C LEU A 65 15.97 -5.46 -20.60
N LEU A 66 14.72 -5.12 -20.25
CA LEU A 66 13.84 -6.00 -19.45
C LEU A 66 13.65 -7.36 -20.14
N GLY A 67 13.34 -7.35 -21.43
CA GLY A 67 13.14 -8.57 -22.20
C GLY A 67 14.40 -9.43 -22.33
N GLU A 68 15.58 -8.82 -22.44
CA GLU A 68 16.86 -9.53 -22.47
C GLU A 68 17.21 -10.12 -21.10
N HIS A 69 17.13 -9.30 -20.05
CA HIS A 69 17.47 -9.68 -18.68
C HIS A 69 16.65 -10.89 -18.21
N TYR A 70 15.34 -10.86 -18.46
CA TYR A 70 14.41 -11.92 -18.05
C TYR A 70 14.13 -12.97 -19.13
N GLN A 71 14.81 -12.91 -20.28
CA GLN A 71 14.62 -13.85 -21.39
C GLN A 71 13.16 -13.94 -21.88
N LEU A 72 12.51 -12.79 -22.03
CA LEU A 72 11.09 -12.67 -22.40
C LEU A 72 10.88 -12.38 -23.89
N LEU A 73 11.91 -11.93 -24.62
CA LEU A 73 11.75 -11.43 -26.01
C LEU A 73 11.09 -12.43 -26.98
N TYR A 74 11.21 -13.73 -26.74
CA TYR A 74 10.60 -14.78 -27.57
C TYR A 74 9.25 -15.28 -27.05
N LYS A 75 8.81 -14.83 -25.86
CA LYS A 75 7.53 -15.24 -25.26
C LYS A 75 6.40 -14.40 -25.83
N LYS A 76 5.39 -15.06 -26.42
CA LYS A 76 4.20 -14.40 -26.97
C LYS A 76 3.46 -13.53 -25.95
N ALA A 77 3.35 -14.02 -24.71
CA ALA A 77 2.76 -13.28 -23.61
C ALA A 77 3.45 -11.93 -23.34
N TYR A 78 4.74 -11.80 -23.65
CA TYR A 78 5.48 -10.55 -23.49
C TYR A 78 5.42 -9.66 -24.73
N TYR A 79 5.82 -10.18 -25.90
CA TYR A 79 5.99 -9.31 -27.07
C TYR A 79 4.66 -8.78 -27.61
N GLU A 80 3.55 -9.50 -27.42
CA GLU A 80 2.25 -9.08 -27.95
C GLU A 80 1.71 -7.80 -27.27
N PRO A 81 1.56 -7.74 -25.92
CA PRO A 81 1.13 -6.52 -25.25
C PRO A 81 2.15 -5.38 -25.38
N VAL A 82 3.45 -5.68 -25.32
CA VAL A 82 4.51 -4.68 -25.47
C VAL A 82 4.48 -4.03 -26.86
N ASN A 83 4.29 -4.81 -27.93
CA ASN A 83 4.15 -4.25 -29.29
C ASN A 83 2.88 -3.41 -29.43
N LYS A 84 1.74 -3.87 -28.90
CA LYS A 84 0.49 -3.09 -28.91
C LYS A 84 0.66 -1.74 -28.20
N MET A 85 1.33 -1.72 -27.05
CA MET A 85 1.64 -0.48 -26.32
C MET A 85 2.48 0.46 -27.19
N PHE A 86 3.56 -0.03 -27.81
CA PHE A 86 4.41 0.82 -28.64
C PHE A 86 3.73 1.28 -29.93
N ASP A 87 2.89 0.45 -30.56
CA ASP A 87 2.08 0.86 -31.71
C ASP A 87 1.14 2.01 -31.36
N VAL A 88 0.49 1.96 -30.18
CA VAL A 88 -0.31 3.08 -29.66
C VAL A 88 0.55 4.33 -29.51
N LEU A 89 1.68 4.24 -28.81
CA LEU A 89 2.54 5.40 -28.53
C LEU A 89 3.15 6.02 -29.80
N ASP A 90 3.55 5.19 -30.77
CA ASP A 90 4.11 5.63 -32.06
C ASP A 90 3.05 6.32 -32.94
N THR A 91 1.79 5.88 -32.85
CA THR A 91 0.69 6.43 -33.67
C THR A 91 0.08 7.71 -33.12
N LEU A 92 0.46 8.14 -31.92
CA LEU A 92 -0.01 9.40 -31.33
C LEU A 92 0.36 10.62 -32.20
N PRO A 93 -0.60 11.49 -32.49
CA PRO A 93 -0.46 12.52 -33.53
C PRO A 93 0.42 13.71 -33.14
N TYR A 94 0.76 13.89 -31.86
CA TYR A 94 1.47 15.07 -31.38
C TYR A 94 2.78 14.77 -30.65
N ASP A 95 3.62 15.79 -30.49
CA ASP A 95 5.02 15.69 -30.06
C ASP A 95 5.25 15.74 -28.53
N THR A 96 4.22 16.04 -27.73
CA THR A 96 4.37 16.33 -26.30
C THR A 96 3.40 15.49 -25.47
N PHE A 97 3.91 14.86 -24.42
CA PHE A 97 3.07 14.33 -23.34
C PHE A 97 2.81 15.41 -22.29
N VAL A 98 1.58 15.48 -21.79
CA VAL A 98 1.18 16.34 -20.67
C VAL A 98 0.59 15.49 -19.57
N MET A 99 1.09 15.68 -18.36
CA MET A 99 0.59 15.01 -17.16
C MET A 99 -0.05 16.02 -16.23
N ASN A 100 -1.24 15.66 -15.75
CA ASN A 100 -2.00 16.39 -14.76
C ASN A 100 -2.12 15.55 -13.50
N ALA A 101 -1.36 15.92 -12.47
CA ALA A 101 -1.36 15.29 -11.14
C ALA A 101 -2.04 16.18 -10.08
N THR A 102 -2.93 17.09 -10.49
CA THR A 102 -3.58 18.04 -9.56
C THR A 102 -4.30 17.33 -8.41
N ASP A 103 -4.92 16.16 -8.67
CA ASP A 103 -5.63 15.42 -7.63
C ASP A 103 -4.67 14.91 -6.55
N VAL A 104 -3.48 14.43 -6.94
CA VAL A 104 -2.42 14.04 -6.01
C VAL A 104 -1.87 15.25 -5.26
N PHE A 105 -1.67 16.38 -5.95
CA PHE A 105 -1.17 17.61 -5.32
C PHE A 105 -2.08 18.17 -4.22
N ASN A 106 -3.38 17.84 -4.22
CA ASN A 106 -4.31 18.23 -3.16
C ASN A 106 -4.02 17.53 -1.81
N MET A 107 -3.13 16.54 -1.76
CA MET A 107 -2.75 15.85 -0.53
C MET A 107 -1.78 16.66 0.35
N ASN A 108 -1.25 17.78 -0.16
CA ASN A 108 -0.31 18.65 0.53
C ASN A 108 -0.81 20.11 0.47
N GLU A 109 -0.55 20.90 1.52
CA GLU A 109 -0.89 22.33 1.60
C GLU A 109 -0.02 23.23 0.72
N GLU A 110 1.05 22.68 0.14
CA GLU A 110 1.91 23.37 -0.82
C GLU A 110 1.19 23.75 -2.12
N ARG A 111 1.63 24.82 -2.78
CA ARG A 111 1.05 25.22 -4.07
C ARG A 111 1.35 24.18 -5.13
N HIS A 112 0.33 23.76 -5.88
CA HIS A 112 0.47 22.79 -6.98
C HIS A 112 1.55 23.14 -8.01
N SER A 113 1.87 24.43 -8.18
CA SER A 113 2.95 24.87 -9.07
C SER A 113 4.36 24.62 -8.54
N GLU A 114 4.54 24.60 -7.23
CA GLU A 114 5.82 24.22 -6.61
C GLU A 114 5.94 22.70 -6.57
N GLN A 115 4.88 22.00 -6.15
CA GLN A 115 4.83 20.53 -6.21
C GLN A 115 5.13 19.98 -7.63
N ALA A 116 4.59 20.61 -8.68
CA ALA A 116 4.90 20.25 -10.06
C ALA A 116 6.37 20.54 -10.46
N LYS A 117 7.06 21.50 -9.85
CA LYS A 117 8.51 21.69 -10.09
C LYS A 117 9.32 20.64 -9.33
N ASP A 118 8.92 20.30 -8.11
CA ASP A 118 9.61 19.30 -7.30
C ASP A 118 9.52 17.92 -7.96
N TRP A 119 8.36 17.57 -8.53
CA TRP A 119 8.21 16.36 -9.34
C TRP A 119 9.13 16.34 -10.57
N VAL A 120 9.38 17.48 -11.23
CA VAL A 120 10.36 17.53 -12.34
C VAL A 120 11.75 17.18 -11.82
N LEU A 121 12.14 17.71 -10.65
CA LEU A 121 13.44 17.42 -10.05
C LEU A 121 13.54 15.95 -9.63
N GLU A 122 12.49 15.41 -9.00
CA GLU A 122 12.42 14.00 -8.59
C GLU A 122 12.54 13.06 -9.79
N ILE A 123 11.80 13.33 -10.88
CA ILE A 123 11.89 12.56 -12.13
C ILE A 123 13.32 12.63 -12.68
N GLN A 124 13.95 13.80 -12.69
CA GLN A 124 15.34 13.95 -13.14
C GLN A 124 16.33 13.18 -12.26
N GLU A 125 16.10 13.12 -10.95
CA GLU A 125 16.94 12.38 -10.01
C GLU A 125 16.76 10.87 -10.15
N LYS A 126 15.53 10.36 -10.08
CA LYS A 126 15.20 8.94 -10.28
C LYS A 126 15.70 8.45 -11.63
N ASN A 127 15.57 9.27 -12.68
CA ASN A 127 16.03 8.92 -14.01
C ASN A 127 17.54 8.60 -14.10
N LYS A 128 18.39 9.18 -13.24
CA LYS A 128 19.83 8.85 -13.20
C LYS A 128 20.07 7.38 -12.87
N LEU A 129 19.18 6.76 -12.09
CA LEU A 129 19.26 5.34 -11.73
C LEU A 129 19.01 4.47 -12.98
N TYR A 130 17.96 4.81 -13.74
CA TYR A 130 17.61 4.13 -14.98
C TYR A 130 18.68 4.32 -16.07
N ASP A 131 19.24 5.52 -16.20
CA ASP A 131 20.40 5.77 -17.09
C ASP A 131 21.56 4.84 -16.79
N LYS A 132 21.90 4.69 -15.51
CA LYS A 132 23.00 3.83 -15.07
C LYS A 132 22.72 2.35 -15.36
N ALA A 133 21.48 1.89 -15.15
CA ALA A 133 21.08 0.52 -15.44
C ALA A 133 21.12 0.21 -16.94
N MET A 134 20.53 1.08 -17.77
CA MET A 134 20.55 0.93 -19.23
C MET A 134 21.96 1.02 -19.81
N ALA A 135 22.81 1.92 -19.29
CA ALA A 135 24.19 2.02 -19.73
C ALA A 135 25.03 0.77 -19.38
N LYS A 136 24.69 0.10 -18.27
CA LYS A 136 25.38 -1.13 -17.82
C LYS A 136 24.74 -2.41 -18.33
N GLN A 137 23.56 -2.35 -18.93
CA GLN A 137 22.74 -3.51 -19.28
C GLN A 137 22.50 -4.42 -18.07
N ASP A 138 22.25 -3.83 -16.90
CA ASP A 138 22.10 -4.54 -15.61
C ASP A 138 21.01 -3.89 -14.75
N LEU A 139 20.00 -4.70 -14.41
CA LEU A 139 18.83 -4.30 -13.62
C LEU A 139 18.96 -4.62 -12.13
N VAL A 140 19.87 -5.51 -11.72
CA VAL A 140 19.89 -6.09 -10.36
C VAL A 140 20.01 -5.00 -9.29
N TRP A 141 20.89 -4.03 -9.51
CA TRP A 141 21.04 -2.90 -8.59
C TRP A 141 19.83 -1.95 -8.65
N LEU A 142 19.29 -1.69 -9.83
CA LEU A 142 18.14 -0.79 -9.98
C LEU A 142 16.91 -1.35 -9.25
N GLU A 143 16.66 -2.64 -9.36
CA GLU A 143 15.58 -3.34 -8.66
C GLU A 143 15.72 -3.20 -7.14
N LYS A 144 16.93 -3.40 -6.62
CA LYS A 144 17.20 -3.22 -5.19
C LYS A 144 16.88 -1.79 -4.72
N GLU A 145 17.22 -0.77 -5.51
CA GLU A 145 16.97 0.62 -5.13
C GLU A 145 15.49 1.00 -5.23
N ILE A 146 14.79 0.54 -6.27
CA ILE A 146 13.39 0.89 -6.53
C ILE A 146 12.44 0.12 -5.60
N PHE A 147 12.69 -1.17 -5.41
CA PHE A 147 11.76 -2.06 -4.73
C PHE A 147 11.99 -2.20 -3.22
N ALA A 148 13.04 -1.58 -2.67
CA ALA A 148 13.31 -1.55 -1.22
C ALA A 148 12.13 -1.02 -0.36
N ARG A 149 11.16 -0.34 -0.98
CA ARG A 149 9.99 0.26 -0.32
C ARG A 149 8.66 -0.05 -1.02
N SER A 150 8.66 -1.00 -1.95
CA SER A 150 7.48 -1.38 -2.74
C SER A 150 6.91 -2.73 -2.28
N GLY A 151 5.72 -3.09 -2.79
CA GLY A 151 5.15 -4.43 -2.60
C GLY A 151 5.62 -5.50 -3.60
N TYR A 152 6.50 -5.13 -4.54
CA TYR A 152 7.11 -6.02 -5.53
C TYR A 152 8.58 -6.28 -5.19
N GLU A 153 9.11 -7.43 -5.58
CA GLU A 153 10.52 -7.82 -5.38
C GLU A 153 11.38 -7.66 -6.65
N SER A 154 10.75 -7.58 -7.83
CA SER A 154 11.46 -7.46 -9.12
C SER A 154 10.58 -6.83 -10.22
N PHE A 155 11.20 -6.40 -11.32
CA PHE A 155 10.45 -5.94 -12.49
C PHE A 155 9.70 -7.09 -13.18
N LEU A 156 10.16 -8.33 -13.05
CA LEU A 156 9.47 -9.51 -13.58
C LEU A 156 8.11 -9.69 -12.90
N GLU A 157 8.07 -9.63 -11.57
CA GLU A 157 6.83 -9.74 -10.80
C GLU A 157 5.84 -8.60 -11.15
N LEU A 158 6.36 -7.40 -11.35
CA LEU A 158 5.56 -6.25 -11.79
C LEU A 158 5.03 -6.44 -13.22
N LEU A 159 5.85 -6.95 -14.15
CA LEU A 159 5.45 -7.22 -15.54
C LEU A 159 4.39 -8.33 -15.64
N GLU A 160 4.50 -9.37 -14.81
CA GLU A 160 3.61 -10.55 -14.79
C GLU A 160 2.32 -10.32 -13.99
N THR A 161 2.11 -9.13 -13.42
CA THR A 161 0.86 -8.79 -12.73
C THR A 161 -0.28 -8.68 -13.75
N ASP A 162 -1.35 -9.47 -13.57
CA ASP A 162 -2.47 -9.61 -14.52
C ASP A 162 -3.02 -8.29 -15.08
N TRP A 163 -3.23 -7.27 -14.25
CA TRP A 163 -3.79 -5.99 -14.71
C TRP A 163 -2.76 -5.06 -15.35
N ILE A 164 -1.46 -5.27 -15.10
CA ILE A 164 -0.39 -4.44 -15.68
C ILE A 164 -0.14 -4.85 -17.14
N ASP A 165 -0.32 -6.13 -17.46
CA ASP A 165 -0.18 -6.70 -18.81
C ASP A 165 1.08 -6.21 -19.53
N TYR A 166 2.24 -6.43 -18.90
CA TYR A 166 3.55 -5.96 -19.38
C TYR A 166 3.63 -4.46 -19.67
N GLY A 167 2.77 -3.65 -19.06
CA GLY A 167 2.68 -2.20 -19.21
C GLY A 167 1.56 -1.71 -20.12
N LEU A 168 0.91 -2.60 -20.90
CA LEU A 168 -0.25 -2.23 -21.73
C LEU A 168 -1.44 -1.78 -20.87
N GLY A 169 -1.64 -2.41 -19.71
CA GLY A 169 -2.74 -2.13 -18.78
C GLY A 169 -2.70 -0.75 -18.12
N TYR A 170 -1.59 -0.01 -18.23
CA TYR A 170 -1.52 1.39 -17.80
C TYR A 170 -2.19 2.37 -18.76
N TRP A 171 -2.55 1.92 -19.96
CA TRP A 171 -3.15 2.74 -21.01
C TRP A 171 -4.64 2.46 -21.14
N ASN A 172 -5.39 3.50 -21.45
CA ASN A 172 -6.83 3.40 -21.67
C ASN A 172 -7.10 2.39 -22.80
N GLU A 173 -7.89 1.37 -22.50
CA GLU A 173 -8.19 0.26 -23.41
C GLU A 173 -8.78 0.72 -24.75
N GLU A 174 -9.52 1.84 -24.77
CA GLU A 174 -10.08 2.43 -26.00
C GLU A 174 -9.01 2.80 -27.03
N LEU A 175 -7.76 2.99 -26.62
CA LEU A 175 -6.65 3.33 -27.53
C LEU A 175 -6.27 2.17 -28.44
N TYR A 176 -6.43 0.92 -27.98
CA TYR A 176 -6.00 -0.28 -28.68
C TYR A 176 -7.11 -1.31 -28.92
N LYS A 177 -8.27 -1.18 -28.27
CA LYS A 177 -9.46 -1.99 -28.56
C LYS A 177 -10.30 -1.46 -29.72
N ASN A 178 -10.25 -0.16 -30.05
CA ASN A 178 -11.01 0.44 -31.17
C ASN A 178 -10.10 1.23 -32.14
N PRO A 179 -9.44 0.55 -33.10
CA PRO A 179 -8.51 1.19 -34.04
C PRO A 179 -9.20 1.98 -35.16
N SER A 180 -10.50 1.76 -35.40
CA SER A 180 -11.25 2.39 -36.49
C SER A 180 -12.53 3.06 -36.01
N ASP A 181 -12.84 4.20 -36.61
CA ASP A 181 -14.11 4.90 -36.48
C ASP A 181 -15.09 4.43 -37.56
N VAL A 182 -16.35 4.26 -37.17
CA VAL A 182 -17.47 4.07 -38.10
C VAL A 182 -17.74 5.41 -38.81
N PHE A 183 -17.88 5.38 -40.14
CA PHE A 183 -18.21 6.58 -40.93
C PHE A 183 -19.29 6.28 -41.97
N GLU A 184 -20.04 7.30 -42.33
CA GLU A 184 -21.13 7.22 -43.30
C GLU A 184 -20.76 8.01 -44.57
N GLU A 185 -20.95 7.40 -45.73
CA GLU A 185 -20.86 8.05 -47.04
C GLU A 185 -21.97 7.52 -47.95
N ASN A 186 -22.75 8.43 -48.56
CA ASN A 186 -23.90 8.07 -49.40
C ASN A 186 -24.93 7.14 -48.73
N ASN A 187 -25.22 7.35 -47.44
CA ASN A 187 -26.11 6.52 -46.61
C ASN A 187 -25.63 5.07 -46.41
N LEU A 188 -24.34 4.80 -46.61
CA LEU A 188 -23.72 3.51 -46.33
C LEU A 188 -22.56 3.69 -45.36
N TRP A 189 -22.43 2.74 -44.45
CA TRP A 189 -21.45 2.73 -43.39
C TRP A 189 -20.19 1.97 -43.79
N GLY A 190 -19.04 2.46 -43.34
CA GLY A 190 -17.73 1.86 -43.48
C GLY A 190 -16.87 2.10 -42.25
N LEU A 191 -15.64 1.59 -42.26
CA LEU A 191 -14.65 1.79 -41.20
C LEU A 191 -13.42 2.50 -41.74
N LYS A 192 -12.92 3.47 -40.97
CA LYS A 192 -11.65 4.14 -41.24
C LYS A 192 -10.80 4.20 -40.00
N ASP A 193 -9.49 4.04 -40.14
CA ASP A 193 -8.57 4.23 -39.02
C ASP A 193 -8.47 5.72 -38.61
N LYS A 194 -7.81 5.98 -37.49
CA LYS A 194 -7.57 7.35 -36.99
C LYS A 194 -6.75 8.25 -37.94
N LYS A 195 -6.06 7.66 -38.93
CA LYS A 195 -5.32 8.38 -39.99
C LYS A 195 -6.19 8.64 -41.23
N GLY A 196 -7.45 8.17 -41.24
CA GLY A 196 -8.39 8.31 -42.34
C GLY A 196 -8.24 7.24 -43.42
N ASN A 197 -7.44 6.20 -43.21
CA ASN A 197 -7.35 5.09 -44.15
C ASN A 197 -8.60 4.22 -44.04
N ILE A 198 -9.19 3.85 -45.16
CA ILE A 198 -10.40 3.03 -45.20
C ILE A 198 -10.01 1.57 -44.89
N GLY A 199 -10.44 1.07 -43.73
CA GLY A 199 -10.32 -0.34 -43.34
C GLY A 199 -11.44 -1.20 -43.93
N ALA A 200 -12.67 -0.67 -43.95
CA ALA A 200 -13.81 -1.26 -44.67
C ALA A 200 -14.53 -0.17 -45.47
N PRO A 201 -14.81 -0.37 -46.77
CA PRO A 201 -15.47 0.65 -47.58
C PRO A 201 -16.91 0.91 -47.11
N PRO A 202 -17.50 2.08 -47.43
CA PRO A 202 -18.86 2.43 -47.04
C PRO A 202 -19.88 1.67 -47.91
N ILE A 203 -20.07 0.39 -47.62
CA ILE A 203 -20.91 -0.55 -48.38
C ILE A 203 -21.95 -1.25 -47.52
N TYR A 204 -22.01 -0.94 -46.22
CA TYR A 204 -22.91 -1.58 -45.27
C TYR A 204 -24.13 -0.67 -45.03
N GLU A 205 -25.32 -1.25 -44.98
CA GLU A 205 -26.55 -0.54 -44.61
C GLU A 205 -26.51 -0.14 -43.13
N GLU A 206 -25.86 -0.96 -42.30
CA GLU A 206 -25.61 -0.71 -40.88
C GLU A 206 -24.38 -1.49 -40.40
N ILE A 207 -23.62 -0.90 -39.49
CA ILE A 207 -22.59 -1.58 -38.68
C ILE A 207 -23.01 -1.40 -37.22
N PHE A 208 -23.34 -2.51 -36.55
CA PHE A 208 -23.78 -2.50 -35.16
C PHE A 208 -22.60 -2.25 -34.21
N ALA A 209 -22.89 -2.15 -32.90
CA ALA A 209 -21.87 -1.95 -31.90
C ALA A 209 -20.82 -3.09 -31.92
N PHE A 210 -19.54 -2.72 -31.75
CA PHE A 210 -18.47 -3.70 -31.58
C PHE A 210 -18.54 -4.32 -30.19
N SER A 211 -18.33 -5.64 -30.11
CA SER A 211 -18.08 -6.34 -28.85
C SER A 211 -16.69 -6.02 -28.30
N ASP A 212 -16.41 -6.50 -27.08
CA ASP A 212 -15.09 -6.39 -26.44
C ASP A 212 -13.96 -7.02 -27.27
N ASP A 213 -14.28 -8.03 -28.09
CA ASP A 213 -13.37 -8.69 -29.03
C ASP A 213 -13.18 -7.89 -30.34
N GLY A 214 -13.81 -6.72 -30.45
CA GLY A 214 -13.74 -5.87 -31.63
C GLY A 214 -14.51 -6.42 -32.82
N ILE A 215 -15.58 -7.19 -32.62
CA ILE A 215 -16.41 -7.77 -33.68
C ILE A 215 -17.80 -7.13 -33.65
N ALA A 216 -18.31 -6.73 -34.82
CA ALA A 216 -19.64 -6.18 -35.00
C ALA A 216 -20.47 -7.00 -35.99
N VAL A 217 -21.78 -7.00 -35.79
CA VAL A 217 -22.73 -7.39 -36.83
C VAL A 217 -22.72 -6.34 -37.93
N ALA A 218 -22.79 -6.76 -39.20
CA ALA A 218 -22.94 -5.88 -40.35
C ALA A 218 -24.14 -6.28 -41.18
N GLN A 219 -24.90 -5.28 -41.63
CA GLN A 219 -25.98 -5.45 -42.59
C GLN A 219 -25.54 -4.97 -43.98
N LYS A 220 -25.82 -5.77 -45.00
CA LYS A 220 -25.59 -5.43 -46.41
C LYS A 220 -26.63 -6.12 -47.29
N ASN A 221 -27.29 -5.35 -48.16
CA ASN A 221 -28.34 -5.84 -49.06
C ASN A 221 -29.46 -6.60 -48.32
N GLY A 222 -29.85 -6.13 -47.13
CA GLY A 222 -30.86 -6.77 -46.28
C GLY A 222 -30.44 -8.10 -45.65
N THR A 223 -29.15 -8.46 -45.69
CA THR A 223 -28.61 -9.68 -45.05
C THR A 223 -27.50 -9.34 -44.06
N PHE A 224 -27.25 -10.24 -43.10
CA PHE A 224 -26.39 -10.00 -41.96
C PHE A 224 -25.14 -10.90 -41.98
N GLY A 225 -24.04 -10.38 -41.44
CA GLY A 225 -22.74 -11.02 -41.31
C GLY A 225 -21.92 -10.38 -40.17
N TYR A 226 -20.62 -10.69 -40.09
CA TYR A 226 -19.73 -10.20 -39.04
C TYR A 226 -18.46 -9.58 -39.61
N LEU A 227 -18.08 -8.41 -39.10
CA LEU A 227 -16.80 -7.77 -39.39
C LEU A 227 -16.03 -7.47 -38.11
N ARG A 228 -14.72 -7.32 -38.23
CA ARG A 228 -13.83 -6.86 -37.17
C ARG A 228 -13.54 -5.37 -37.31
N ASN A 229 -13.22 -4.72 -36.20
CA ASN A 229 -12.90 -3.29 -36.09
C ASN A 229 -11.72 -2.82 -36.95
N ASP A 230 -10.90 -3.70 -37.50
CA ASP A 230 -9.85 -3.39 -38.49
C ASP A 230 -10.35 -3.44 -39.95
N GLY A 231 -11.65 -3.70 -40.15
CA GLY A 231 -12.28 -3.82 -41.46
C GLY A 231 -12.26 -5.23 -42.06
N LYS A 232 -11.67 -6.21 -41.38
CA LYS A 232 -11.69 -7.59 -41.86
C LYS A 232 -13.11 -8.18 -41.77
N VAL A 233 -13.65 -8.60 -42.91
CA VAL A 233 -14.87 -9.42 -42.95
C VAL A 233 -14.54 -10.81 -42.41
N LEU A 234 -15.19 -11.20 -41.30
CA LEU A 234 -15.05 -12.51 -40.68
C LEU A 234 -16.09 -13.49 -41.24
N VAL A 235 -17.31 -13.00 -41.45
CA VAL A 235 -18.43 -13.74 -42.01
C VAL A 235 -19.18 -12.85 -42.99
N GLU A 236 -19.34 -13.30 -44.22
CA GLU A 236 -20.06 -12.56 -45.27
C GLU A 236 -21.54 -12.35 -44.91
N CYS A 237 -22.08 -11.18 -45.29
CA CYS A 237 -23.50 -10.87 -45.14
C CYS A 237 -24.34 -11.78 -46.03
N THR A 238 -24.88 -12.84 -45.45
CA THR A 238 -25.64 -13.90 -46.15
C THR A 238 -26.79 -14.49 -45.32
N TYR A 239 -26.94 -14.07 -44.07
CA TYR A 239 -27.97 -14.55 -43.15
C TYR A 239 -29.18 -13.62 -43.12
N GLU A 240 -30.35 -14.18 -42.82
CA GLU A 240 -31.60 -13.43 -42.67
C GLU A 240 -31.56 -12.51 -41.44
N ASP A 241 -30.86 -12.95 -40.40
CA ASP A 241 -30.59 -12.20 -39.18
C ASP A 241 -29.28 -12.68 -38.53
N ALA A 242 -28.65 -11.83 -37.72
CA ALA A 242 -27.47 -12.16 -36.92
C ALA A 242 -27.46 -11.38 -35.62
N PHE A 243 -27.14 -12.06 -34.52
CA PHE A 243 -27.14 -11.50 -33.17
C PHE A 243 -25.75 -11.08 -32.73
N ASP A 244 -25.67 -10.29 -31.65
CA ASP A 244 -24.41 -9.84 -31.06
C ASP A 244 -23.45 -11.03 -30.81
N PRO A 245 -22.16 -10.86 -31.16
CA PRO A 245 -21.18 -11.92 -30.97
C PRO A 245 -20.91 -12.15 -29.48
N MET A 246 -20.59 -13.40 -29.13
CA MET A 246 -20.26 -13.84 -27.78
C MET A 246 -18.93 -14.57 -27.75
N SER A 247 -18.12 -14.29 -26.75
CA SER A 247 -16.83 -14.94 -26.55
C SER A 247 -17.01 -16.18 -25.67
N ILE A 248 -16.59 -17.36 -26.15
CA ILE A 248 -16.67 -18.62 -25.38
C ILE A 248 -15.35 -19.34 -25.59
N GLU A 249 -14.61 -19.61 -24.50
CA GLU A 249 -13.28 -20.23 -24.55
C GLU A 249 -12.32 -19.52 -25.55
N GLU A 250 -12.24 -18.18 -25.45
CA GLU A 250 -11.41 -17.32 -26.32
C GLU A 250 -11.76 -17.36 -27.81
N ARG A 251 -12.97 -17.82 -28.16
CA ARG A 251 -13.47 -17.81 -29.54
C ARG A 251 -14.79 -17.05 -29.64
N ALA A 252 -14.92 -16.29 -30.73
CA ALA A 252 -16.15 -15.58 -31.04
C ALA A 252 -17.17 -16.49 -31.74
N TYR A 253 -18.37 -16.55 -31.16
CA TYR A 253 -19.54 -17.22 -31.71
C TYR A 253 -20.68 -16.22 -31.94
N GLY A 254 -21.59 -16.55 -32.84
CA GLY A 254 -22.76 -15.73 -33.14
C GLY A 254 -23.99 -16.58 -33.43
N ILE A 255 -25.15 -16.14 -32.97
CA ILE A 255 -26.43 -16.76 -33.37
C ILE A 255 -26.83 -16.13 -34.70
N VAL A 256 -27.22 -16.95 -35.67
CA VAL A 256 -27.59 -16.53 -37.03
C VAL A 256 -28.87 -17.21 -37.47
N GLN A 257 -29.66 -16.54 -38.31
CA GLN A 257 -30.91 -17.06 -38.85
C GLN A 257 -30.81 -17.38 -40.35
N LYS A 258 -31.37 -18.51 -40.75
CA LYS A 258 -31.53 -18.92 -42.15
C LYS A 258 -32.73 -19.84 -42.32
N ASN A 259 -33.56 -19.58 -43.33
CA ASN A 259 -34.82 -20.29 -43.58
C ASN A 259 -35.74 -20.27 -42.34
N GLU A 260 -35.87 -19.11 -41.68
CA GLU A 260 -36.67 -18.94 -40.45
C GLU A 260 -36.20 -19.76 -39.24
N LYS A 261 -35.03 -20.43 -39.32
CA LYS A 261 -34.45 -21.24 -38.24
C LYS A 261 -33.15 -20.66 -37.74
N LEU A 262 -32.90 -20.80 -36.44
CA LEU A 262 -31.68 -20.33 -35.79
C LEU A 262 -30.61 -21.42 -35.72
N GLY A 263 -29.36 -21.01 -35.84
CA GLY A 263 -28.16 -21.80 -35.64
C GLY A 263 -27.04 -20.97 -35.02
N LEU A 264 -25.92 -21.62 -34.70
CA LEU A 264 -24.74 -20.96 -34.11
C LEU A 264 -23.56 -21.10 -35.08
N ILE A 265 -22.85 -20.00 -35.31
CA ILE A 265 -21.62 -19.94 -36.11
C ILE A 265 -20.41 -19.65 -35.22
N ASP A 266 -19.31 -20.37 -35.41
CA ASP A 266 -17.98 -19.93 -35.01
C ASP A 266 -17.56 -18.84 -35.98
N ILE A 267 -17.59 -17.58 -35.52
CA ILE A 267 -17.31 -16.38 -36.34
C ILE A 267 -15.85 -16.37 -36.78
N THR A 268 -14.96 -16.90 -35.95
CA THR A 268 -13.51 -16.92 -36.23
C THR A 268 -13.19 -17.87 -37.38
N LEU A 269 -13.87 -19.02 -37.42
CA LEU A 269 -13.71 -20.04 -38.46
C LEU A 269 -14.68 -19.87 -39.63
N GLY A 270 -15.72 -19.07 -39.48
CA GLY A 270 -16.83 -18.97 -40.43
C GLY A 270 -17.62 -20.28 -40.57
N LYS A 271 -17.69 -21.10 -39.52
CA LYS A 271 -18.28 -22.46 -39.57
C LYS A 271 -19.52 -22.57 -38.69
N ILE A 272 -20.57 -23.14 -39.25
CA ILE A 272 -21.77 -23.51 -38.49
C ILE A 272 -21.40 -24.63 -37.51
N VAL A 273 -21.64 -24.39 -36.22
CA VAL A 273 -21.42 -25.35 -35.13
C VAL A 273 -22.73 -25.94 -34.61
N ILE A 274 -23.81 -25.15 -34.59
CA ILE A 274 -25.17 -25.63 -34.33
C ILE A 274 -26.02 -25.42 -35.59
N PRO A 275 -26.64 -26.47 -36.16
CA PRO A 275 -27.38 -26.38 -37.42
C PRO A 275 -28.67 -25.53 -37.29
N PHE A 276 -29.13 -25.00 -38.43
CA PHE A 276 -30.37 -24.21 -38.56
C PHE A 276 -31.64 -25.08 -38.41
N GLU A 277 -31.96 -25.51 -37.20
CA GLU A 277 -33.13 -26.36 -36.94
C GLU A 277 -34.00 -25.91 -35.75
N TYR A 278 -33.61 -24.84 -35.06
CA TYR A 278 -34.29 -24.37 -33.86
C TYR A 278 -35.23 -23.20 -34.15
N ASP A 279 -36.40 -23.22 -33.50
CA ASP A 279 -37.40 -22.14 -33.53
C ASP A 279 -36.96 -20.95 -32.67
N ASP A 280 -36.20 -21.22 -31.61
CA ASP A 280 -35.59 -20.24 -30.72
C ASP A 280 -34.25 -20.80 -30.22
N LEU A 281 -33.25 -19.94 -30.07
CA LEU A 281 -31.93 -20.29 -29.56
C LEU A 281 -31.44 -19.12 -28.71
N ASP A 282 -31.33 -19.33 -27.40
CA ASP A 282 -30.97 -18.28 -26.44
C ASP A 282 -29.85 -18.75 -25.50
N LYS A 283 -29.04 -17.79 -25.05
CA LYS A 283 -27.91 -18.03 -24.15
C LYS A 283 -28.42 -18.36 -22.73
N LEU A 284 -28.05 -19.53 -22.22
CA LEU A 284 -28.36 -19.92 -20.83
C LEU A 284 -27.19 -19.60 -19.90
N LEU A 285 -26.02 -20.20 -20.17
CA LEU A 285 -24.77 -19.99 -19.46
C LEU A 285 -23.66 -19.90 -20.51
N TRP A 286 -23.57 -18.74 -21.17
CA TRP A 286 -22.73 -18.54 -22.35
C TRP A 286 -21.25 -18.84 -22.10
N TYR A 287 -20.71 -18.47 -20.94
CA TYR A 287 -19.31 -18.73 -20.57
C TYR A 287 -19.02 -20.23 -20.35
N LYS A 288 -20.04 -21.08 -20.23
CA LYS A 288 -19.95 -22.56 -20.24
C LYS A 288 -20.40 -23.17 -21.57
N GLY A 289 -20.75 -22.35 -22.56
CA GLY A 289 -21.22 -22.82 -23.85
C GLY A 289 -22.59 -23.51 -23.84
N LEU A 290 -23.48 -23.13 -22.90
CA LEU A 290 -24.81 -23.75 -22.78
C LEU A 290 -25.93 -22.84 -23.28
N PHE A 291 -26.85 -23.41 -24.05
CA PHE A 291 -27.95 -22.72 -24.73
C PHE A 291 -29.30 -23.35 -24.43
N ASN A 292 -30.32 -22.50 -24.30
CA ASN A 292 -31.72 -22.90 -24.44
C ASN A 292 -32.03 -23.04 -25.93
N ALA A 293 -32.45 -24.23 -26.34
CA ALA A 293 -32.81 -24.52 -27.72
C ALA A 293 -34.28 -24.97 -27.79
N LYS A 294 -35.10 -24.24 -28.53
CA LYS A 294 -36.52 -24.53 -28.72
C LYS A 294 -36.75 -25.25 -30.05
N LYS A 295 -37.37 -26.42 -29.98
CA LYS A 295 -37.78 -27.21 -31.15
C LYS A 295 -39.15 -27.83 -30.85
N GLU A 296 -40.11 -27.64 -31.76
CA GLU A 296 -41.48 -28.20 -31.61
C GLU A 296 -42.16 -27.79 -30.28
N ASP A 297 -42.10 -26.50 -29.94
CA ASP A 297 -42.66 -25.92 -28.71
C ASP A 297 -42.09 -26.45 -27.39
N LYS A 298 -40.90 -27.07 -27.43
CA LYS A 298 -40.20 -27.52 -26.22
C LYS A 298 -38.77 -27.00 -26.18
N TYR A 299 -38.37 -26.52 -25.01
CA TYR A 299 -36.99 -26.16 -24.70
C TYR A 299 -36.18 -27.38 -24.24
N ARG A 300 -34.90 -27.39 -24.64
CA ARG A 300 -33.82 -28.26 -24.16
C ARG A 300 -32.60 -27.41 -23.84
N VAL A 301 -31.70 -27.96 -23.02
CA VAL A 301 -30.36 -27.38 -22.82
C VAL A 301 -29.36 -28.16 -23.65
N ILE A 302 -28.67 -27.46 -24.55
CA ILE A 302 -27.63 -28.02 -25.42
C ILE A 302 -26.28 -27.32 -25.17
N ASP A 303 -25.19 -28.01 -25.48
CA ASP A 303 -23.83 -27.43 -25.53
C ASP A 303 -23.48 -26.85 -26.92
N LEU A 304 -22.27 -26.30 -27.05
CA LEU A 304 -21.71 -25.76 -28.29
C LEU A 304 -21.66 -26.76 -29.47
N SER A 305 -21.68 -28.06 -29.19
CA SER A 305 -21.72 -29.11 -30.22
C SER A 305 -23.14 -29.47 -30.65
N GLY A 306 -24.16 -28.88 -30.01
CA GLY A 306 -25.56 -29.23 -30.18
C GLY A 306 -25.99 -30.47 -29.40
N LYS A 307 -25.14 -31.00 -28.51
CA LYS A 307 -25.47 -32.16 -27.69
C LYS A 307 -26.40 -31.75 -26.55
N GLU A 308 -27.49 -32.51 -26.37
CA GLU A 308 -28.38 -32.34 -25.21
C GLU A 308 -27.63 -32.68 -23.91
N ILE A 309 -27.55 -31.69 -23.02
CA ILE A 309 -26.97 -31.81 -21.69
C ILE A 309 -28.05 -32.19 -20.68
N ILE A 310 -29.23 -31.57 -20.80
CA ILE A 310 -30.41 -31.92 -20.02
C ILE A 310 -31.41 -32.58 -20.96
N THR A 311 -31.66 -33.87 -20.77
CA THR A 311 -32.63 -34.66 -21.57
C THR A 311 -34.08 -34.30 -21.24
N ASP A 312 -34.28 -33.67 -20.09
CA ASP A 312 -35.53 -33.10 -19.64
C ASP A 312 -35.96 -31.89 -20.47
N TYR A 313 -37.24 -31.57 -20.35
CA TYR A 313 -38.05 -31.02 -21.44
C TYR A 313 -39.02 -30.04 -20.79
N SER A 314 -39.08 -28.82 -21.32
CA SER A 314 -39.83 -27.74 -20.69
C SER A 314 -40.60 -26.91 -21.71
N GLU A 315 -41.82 -26.49 -21.36
CA GLU A 315 -42.63 -25.55 -22.16
C GLU A 315 -42.10 -24.11 -22.07
N ALA A 316 -41.30 -23.82 -21.03
CA ALA A 316 -40.61 -22.55 -20.84
C ALA A 316 -39.09 -22.76 -20.86
N ALA A 317 -38.33 -21.71 -21.21
CA ALA A 317 -36.87 -21.74 -21.17
C ALA A 317 -36.34 -22.11 -19.78
N PHE A 318 -35.22 -22.82 -19.74
CA PHE A 318 -34.47 -23.04 -18.50
C PHE A 318 -33.86 -21.71 -18.04
N GLU A 319 -33.72 -21.55 -16.73
CA GLU A 319 -33.09 -20.40 -16.09
C GLU A 319 -31.89 -20.90 -15.27
N HIS A 320 -31.05 -20.01 -14.75
CA HIS A 320 -29.93 -20.38 -13.88
C HIS A 320 -29.90 -19.54 -12.59
N GLU A 321 -29.26 -20.06 -11.54
CA GLU A 321 -29.09 -19.42 -10.24
C GLU A 321 -27.64 -19.57 -9.74
N TYR A 322 -27.11 -18.54 -9.08
CA TYR A 322 -25.76 -18.55 -8.53
C TYR A 322 -25.64 -19.38 -7.24
N PRO A 323 -24.57 -20.19 -7.05
CA PRO A 323 -23.53 -20.50 -8.03
C PRO A 323 -23.94 -21.64 -8.98
N ASP A 324 -24.04 -21.30 -10.26
CA ASP A 324 -24.06 -22.16 -11.46
C ASP A 324 -25.00 -23.38 -11.48
N LEU A 325 -26.21 -23.26 -10.93
CA LEU A 325 -27.27 -24.27 -11.08
C LEU A 325 -28.25 -23.89 -12.20
N ILE A 326 -28.62 -24.87 -13.02
CA ILE A 326 -29.67 -24.72 -14.04
C ILE A 326 -30.99 -25.18 -13.43
N TYR A 327 -32.10 -24.52 -13.75
CA TYR A 327 -33.40 -24.95 -13.31
C TYR A 327 -34.53 -24.71 -14.31
N ARG A 328 -35.59 -25.51 -14.17
CA ARG A 328 -36.91 -25.22 -14.76
C ARG A 328 -37.96 -25.04 -13.68
N LYS A 329 -38.83 -24.05 -13.86
CA LYS A 329 -39.97 -23.80 -12.95
C LYS A 329 -41.01 -24.91 -13.10
N GLN A 330 -41.56 -25.37 -11.98
CA GLN A 330 -42.67 -26.30 -12.01
C GLN A 330 -44.01 -25.57 -12.04
N ILE A 331 -44.86 -25.92 -13.01
CA ILE A 331 -46.18 -25.34 -13.15
C ILE A 331 -47.02 -25.67 -11.91
N GLY A 332 -47.64 -24.64 -11.31
CA GLY A 332 -48.53 -24.79 -10.16
C GLY A 332 -47.84 -25.02 -8.82
N THR A 333 -46.50 -24.98 -8.75
CA THR A 333 -45.76 -25.11 -7.49
C THR A 333 -44.73 -23.99 -7.33
N SER A 334 -44.24 -23.78 -6.10
CA SER A 334 -43.12 -22.87 -5.86
C SER A 334 -41.75 -23.57 -5.95
N LYS A 335 -41.71 -24.79 -6.51
CA LYS A 335 -40.48 -25.58 -6.65
C LYS A 335 -39.88 -25.37 -8.04
N ARG A 336 -38.59 -25.63 -8.11
CA ARG A 336 -37.76 -25.65 -9.31
C ARG A 336 -37.07 -27.01 -9.37
N ALA A 337 -37.04 -27.61 -10.55
CA ALA A 337 -36.23 -28.79 -10.82
C ALA A 337 -34.81 -28.32 -11.15
N TYR A 338 -33.84 -28.65 -10.29
CA TYR A 338 -32.45 -28.18 -10.40
C TYR A 338 -31.54 -29.23 -11.04
N TYR A 339 -30.57 -28.74 -11.81
CA TYR A 339 -29.54 -29.51 -12.49
C TYR A 339 -28.18 -28.84 -12.32
N THR A 340 -27.11 -29.62 -12.31
CA THR A 340 -25.75 -29.09 -12.51
C THR A 340 -25.55 -28.66 -13.97
N PHE A 341 -24.43 -27.99 -14.26
CA PHE A 341 -24.11 -27.61 -15.64
C PHE A 341 -23.78 -28.81 -16.54
N GLU A 342 -23.43 -29.97 -15.97
CA GLU A 342 -23.31 -31.25 -16.68
C GLU A 342 -24.64 -31.97 -16.86
N GLY A 343 -25.75 -31.37 -16.41
CA GLY A 343 -27.10 -31.91 -16.57
C GLY A 343 -27.52 -32.91 -15.49
N ILE A 344 -26.79 -33.00 -14.37
CA ILE A 344 -27.10 -33.92 -13.28
C ILE A 344 -28.29 -33.38 -12.48
N PHE A 345 -29.39 -34.13 -12.42
CA PHE A 345 -30.58 -33.73 -11.68
C PHE A 345 -30.36 -33.82 -10.16
N LEU A 346 -30.50 -32.68 -9.47
CA LEU A 346 -30.29 -32.58 -8.02
C LEU A 346 -31.57 -32.73 -7.20
N GLY A 347 -32.74 -32.58 -7.83
CA GLY A 347 -34.05 -32.67 -7.19
C GLY A 347 -34.90 -31.41 -7.32
N GLU A 348 -36.05 -31.43 -6.63
CA GLU A 348 -37.05 -30.37 -6.70
C GLU A 348 -37.13 -29.56 -5.40
N TYR A 349 -36.64 -28.33 -5.45
CA TYR A 349 -36.53 -27.48 -4.27
C TYR A 349 -37.11 -26.09 -4.51
N PRO A 350 -37.50 -25.35 -3.45
CA PRO A 350 -37.69 -23.92 -3.55
C PRO A 350 -36.40 -23.19 -4.00
N GLU A 351 -36.56 -21.94 -4.42
CA GLU A 351 -35.46 -21.01 -4.66
C GLU A 351 -34.53 -20.87 -3.44
N LYS A 352 -33.21 -20.70 -3.67
CA LYS A 352 -32.17 -20.42 -2.64
C LYS A 352 -32.01 -21.48 -1.54
N VAL A 353 -32.46 -22.72 -1.79
CA VAL A 353 -32.37 -23.82 -0.82
C VAL A 353 -31.11 -24.65 -0.95
N LEU A 354 -30.63 -24.86 -2.17
CA LEU A 354 -29.41 -25.63 -2.43
C LEU A 354 -28.16 -24.80 -2.11
N SER A 355 -27.13 -25.46 -1.63
CA SER A 355 -25.83 -24.85 -1.36
C SER A 355 -24.74 -25.87 -1.65
N GLY A 356 -23.70 -25.43 -2.36
CA GLY A 356 -22.59 -26.29 -2.78
C GLY A 356 -21.73 -26.77 -1.62
N ILE A 357 -21.17 -27.95 -1.82
CA ILE A 357 -20.11 -28.59 -1.05
C ILE A 357 -18.99 -28.90 -2.07
N SER A 358 -17.79 -29.22 -1.60
CA SER A 358 -16.69 -29.61 -2.48
C SER A 358 -17.01 -30.83 -3.36
N ASN A 359 -16.31 -30.92 -4.50
CA ASN A 359 -16.42 -32.03 -5.46
C ASN A 359 -17.85 -32.27 -5.99
N GLY A 360 -18.62 -31.21 -6.20
CA GLY A 360 -19.95 -31.28 -6.83
C GLY A 360 -21.07 -31.78 -5.90
N TYR A 361 -20.79 -31.96 -4.61
CA TYR A 361 -21.83 -32.27 -3.62
C TYR A 361 -22.68 -31.04 -3.30
N TYR A 362 -23.89 -31.26 -2.83
CA TYR A 362 -24.81 -30.18 -2.42
C TYR A 362 -25.51 -30.54 -1.12
N PHE A 363 -26.02 -29.53 -0.42
CA PHE A 363 -27.04 -29.75 0.60
C PHE A 363 -28.25 -28.83 0.41
N ALA A 364 -29.42 -29.37 0.70
CA ALA A 364 -30.67 -28.63 0.74
C ALA A 364 -30.93 -28.15 2.18
N LYS A 365 -30.98 -26.83 2.37
CA LYS A 365 -31.31 -26.19 3.64
C LYS A 365 -32.73 -26.53 4.10
N PRO A 366 -33.01 -26.48 5.42
CA PRO A 366 -34.37 -26.55 5.93
C PRO A 366 -35.27 -25.50 5.27
N ASN A 367 -36.45 -25.91 4.85
CA ASN A 367 -37.41 -25.11 4.13
C ASN A 367 -38.86 -25.55 4.45
N LYS A 368 -39.86 -24.90 3.85
CA LYS A 368 -41.28 -25.16 4.15
C LYS A 368 -41.75 -26.59 3.83
N PHE A 369 -41.04 -27.32 2.96
CA PHE A 369 -41.37 -28.70 2.58
C PHE A 369 -40.48 -29.73 3.30
N GLN A 370 -39.31 -29.32 3.80
CA GLN A 370 -38.31 -30.20 4.41
C GLN A 370 -37.72 -29.52 5.66
N LYS A 371 -37.99 -30.05 6.86
CA LYS A 371 -37.60 -29.40 8.13
C LYS A 371 -36.13 -29.57 8.51
N LYS A 372 -35.39 -30.46 7.85
CA LYS A 372 -34.00 -30.83 8.14
C LYS A 372 -33.15 -30.72 6.89
N ILE A 373 -31.85 -30.93 7.00
CA ILE A 373 -30.93 -30.88 5.86
C ILE A 373 -30.94 -32.23 5.13
N ASN A 374 -30.90 -32.18 3.79
CA ASN A 374 -30.59 -33.33 2.94
C ASN A 374 -29.26 -33.07 2.24
N ILE A 375 -28.42 -34.10 2.12
CA ILE A 375 -27.12 -34.02 1.44
C ILE A 375 -27.21 -34.83 0.15
N ILE A 376 -26.79 -34.23 -0.94
CA ILE A 376 -26.90 -34.73 -2.31
C ILE A 376 -25.48 -34.93 -2.83
N LYS A 377 -25.22 -36.09 -3.41
CA LYS A 377 -23.94 -36.44 -4.03
C LYS A 377 -23.74 -35.71 -5.35
N SER A 378 -22.51 -35.76 -5.85
CA SER A 378 -22.14 -35.26 -7.17
C SER A 378 -22.93 -35.89 -8.32
N ASP A 379 -23.38 -37.15 -8.18
CA ASP A 379 -24.23 -37.85 -9.15
C ASP A 379 -25.74 -37.55 -9.02
N GLY A 380 -26.11 -36.64 -8.11
CA GLY A 380 -27.51 -36.28 -7.84
C GLY A 380 -28.25 -37.23 -6.90
N SER A 381 -27.63 -38.35 -6.49
CA SER A 381 -28.23 -39.27 -5.52
C SER A 381 -28.18 -38.71 -4.10
N LEU A 382 -29.10 -39.15 -3.25
CA LEU A 382 -29.15 -38.74 -1.84
C LEU A 382 -28.05 -39.44 -1.05
N LEU A 383 -27.15 -38.67 -0.42
CA LEU A 383 -26.16 -39.20 0.52
C LEU A 383 -26.80 -39.47 1.89
N ASP A 384 -27.46 -38.46 2.46
CA ASP A 384 -28.10 -38.55 3.76
C ASP A 384 -29.27 -37.54 3.87
N TYR A 385 -30.19 -37.81 4.78
CA TYR A 385 -31.38 -37.01 5.06
C TYR A 385 -31.61 -36.85 6.56
N GLU A 386 -32.47 -35.90 6.92
CA GLU A 386 -32.75 -35.56 8.33
C GLU A 386 -31.51 -35.10 9.12
N VAL A 387 -30.56 -34.47 8.44
CA VAL A 387 -29.34 -33.91 9.04
C VAL A 387 -29.68 -32.68 9.88
N ASP A 388 -29.11 -32.61 11.10
CA ASP A 388 -29.36 -31.56 12.08
C ASP A 388 -28.62 -30.27 11.75
N THR A 389 -27.33 -30.38 11.43
CA THR A 389 -26.47 -29.27 11.01
C THR A 389 -25.36 -29.78 10.11
N ILE A 390 -24.85 -28.93 9.23
CA ILE A 390 -23.71 -29.21 8.36
C ILE A 390 -22.73 -28.04 8.46
N MET A 391 -21.44 -28.35 8.52
CA MET A 391 -20.38 -27.35 8.55
C MET A 391 -19.62 -27.44 7.23
N VAL A 392 -20.00 -26.57 6.29
CA VAL A 392 -19.30 -26.41 5.01
C VAL A 392 -18.25 -25.32 5.18
N LEU A 393 -17.01 -25.65 4.86
CA LEU A 393 -15.89 -24.73 4.87
C LEU A 393 -15.77 -24.13 3.46
N GLY A 394 -15.87 -22.81 3.36
CA GLY A 394 -16.36 -22.10 2.17
C GLY A 394 -15.38 -21.93 1.00
N ASP A 395 -14.32 -22.74 0.91
CA ASP A 395 -13.23 -22.52 -0.05
C ASP A 395 -13.04 -23.68 -1.04
N TYR A 396 -12.41 -23.36 -2.17
CA TYR A 396 -11.91 -24.35 -3.13
C TYR A 396 -10.82 -25.23 -2.47
N GLY A 397 -10.99 -26.56 -2.56
CA GLY A 397 -9.95 -27.53 -2.22
C GLY A 397 -10.14 -28.35 -0.95
N TYR A 398 -11.29 -28.27 -0.28
CA TYR A 398 -11.66 -29.26 0.75
C TYR A 398 -12.05 -30.59 0.11
N THR A 399 -11.61 -31.71 0.67
CA THR A 399 -11.94 -33.07 0.20
C THR A 399 -12.89 -33.80 1.15
N SER A 400 -13.35 -33.10 2.20
CA SER A 400 -14.29 -33.62 3.17
C SER A 400 -15.16 -32.53 3.80
N PHE A 401 -16.25 -32.94 4.43
CA PHE A 401 -17.09 -32.08 5.26
C PHE A 401 -17.58 -32.83 6.49
N ILE A 402 -17.99 -32.07 7.51
CA ILE A 402 -18.53 -32.62 8.77
C ILE A 402 -19.98 -32.17 8.98
N TYR A 403 -20.83 -33.10 9.41
CA TYR A 403 -22.24 -32.83 9.71
C TYR A 403 -22.69 -33.55 10.96
N LYS A 404 -23.82 -33.12 11.53
CA LYS A 404 -24.41 -33.72 12.73
C LYS A 404 -25.78 -34.30 12.40
N LYS A 405 -26.06 -35.51 12.85
CA LYS A 405 -27.36 -36.16 12.72
C LYS A 405 -27.65 -36.98 13.97
N ALA A 406 -28.87 -36.90 14.49
CA ALA A 406 -29.30 -37.63 15.67
C ALA A 406 -28.36 -37.46 16.88
N LYS A 407 -27.82 -36.24 17.05
CA LYS A 407 -26.82 -35.85 18.07
C LYS A 407 -25.39 -36.37 17.88
N GLU A 408 -25.10 -37.14 16.85
CA GLU A 408 -23.76 -37.64 16.52
C GLU A 408 -23.15 -36.86 15.34
N TRP A 409 -21.82 -36.71 15.33
CA TRP A 409 -21.10 -36.07 14.23
C TRP A 409 -20.53 -37.11 13.26
N PHE A 410 -20.51 -36.76 11.98
CA PHE A 410 -20.04 -37.60 10.88
C PHE A 410 -19.12 -36.77 9.98
N ILE A 411 -17.98 -37.35 9.60
CA ILE A 411 -17.08 -36.78 8.60
C ILE A 411 -17.22 -37.62 7.33
N TYR A 412 -17.44 -36.98 6.20
CA TYR A 412 -17.55 -37.64 4.91
C TYR A 412 -16.50 -37.09 3.95
N SER A 413 -15.73 -37.97 3.33
CA SER A 413 -14.79 -37.61 2.27
C SER A 413 -15.52 -37.60 0.93
N THR A 414 -15.55 -36.45 0.27
CA THR A 414 -16.14 -36.29 -1.06
C THR A 414 -15.24 -36.82 -2.16
N GLU A 415 -13.92 -36.83 -1.95
CA GLU A 415 -12.96 -37.42 -2.88
C GLU A 415 -12.99 -38.96 -2.89
N LEU A 416 -13.04 -39.59 -1.71
CA LEU A 416 -13.07 -41.05 -1.59
C LEU A 416 -14.48 -41.64 -1.50
N GLU A 417 -15.51 -40.79 -1.54
CA GLU A 417 -16.93 -41.13 -1.43
C GLU A 417 -17.30 -42.04 -0.22
N LYS A 418 -16.57 -41.92 0.89
CA LYS A 418 -16.77 -42.73 2.10
C LYS A 418 -16.80 -41.92 3.39
N PHE A 419 -17.47 -42.47 4.40
CA PHE A 419 -17.37 -41.96 5.77
C PHE A 419 -15.97 -42.18 6.33
N ARG A 420 -15.48 -41.17 7.04
CA ARG A 420 -14.27 -41.24 7.85
C ARG A 420 -14.62 -41.59 9.28
N LEU A 421 -13.73 -42.32 9.95
CA LEU A 421 -13.92 -42.75 11.35
C LEU A 421 -15.26 -43.50 11.56
N SER A 422 -15.66 -44.36 10.61
CA SER A 422 -16.95 -45.06 10.65
C SER A 422 -17.13 -46.02 11.83
N ASP A 423 -16.02 -46.44 12.45
CA ASP A 423 -15.95 -47.26 13.65
C ASP A 423 -15.79 -46.44 14.94
N HIS A 424 -15.78 -45.11 14.87
CA HIS A 424 -15.73 -44.21 16.01
C HIS A 424 -17.01 -43.37 16.15
N THR A 425 -17.42 -43.12 17.39
CA THR A 425 -18.47 -42.15 17.70
C THR A 425 -17.86 -40.78 17.94
N ILE A 426 -18.12 -39.83 17.05
CA ILE A 426 -17.68 -38.44 17.21
C ILE A 426 -18.73 -37.68 18.04
N GLU A 427 -18.33 -37.26 19.25
CA GLU A 427 -19.21 -36.60 20.22
C GLU A 427 -19.31 -35.09 19.97
N ASN A 428 -18.17 -34.42 19.72
CA ASN A 428 -18.11 -32.97 19.51
C ASN A 428 -17.12 -32.60 18.40
N TYR A 429 -17.31 -31.40 17.86
CA TYR A 429 -16.45 -30.75 16.89
C TYR A 429 -16.25 -29.30 17.29
N GLN A 430 -15.00 -28.81 17.20
CA GLN A 430 -14.64 -27.42 17.43
C GLN A 430 -14.06 -26.81 16.15
N ARG A 431 -14.77 -25.82 15.62
CA ARG A 431 -14.29 -24.97 14.54
C ARG A 431 -13.46 -23.82 15.11
N ASP A 432 -12.34 -23.53 14.46
CA ASP A 432 -11.50 -22.37 14.78
C ASP A 432 -10.95 -21.72 13.49
N TRP A 433 -10.25 -20.61 13.65
CA TRP A 433 -9.63 -19.85 12.55
C TRP A 433 -8.61 -20.67 11.74
N TYR A 434 -8.08 -21.77 12.31
CA TYR A 434 -7.15 -22.67 11.63
C TYR A 434 -7.66 -23.25 10.32
N THR A 435 -8.99 -23.39 10.22
CA THR A 435 -9.64 -23.91 9.00
C THR A 435 -9.35 -23.03 7.77
N GLN A 436 -8.95 -21.77 7.93
CA GLN A 436 -8.62 -20.91 6.78
C GLN A 436 -7.34 -21.35 6.03
N PHE A 437 -6.45 -22.12 6.65
CA PHE A 437 -5.17 -22.53 6.05
C PHE A 437 -4.85 -24.01 6.24
N MET A 438 -5.51 -24.71 7.16
CA MET A 438 -5.45 -26.17 7.32
C MET A 438 -6.76 -26.82 6.83
N ARG A 439 -6.73 -27.38 5.62
CA ARG A 439 -7.88 -28.05 4.99
C ARG A 439 -8.06 -29.46 5.53
N ASP A 440 -9.32 -29.89 5.64
CA ASP A 440 -9.71 -31.25 6.08
C ASP A 440 -9.15 -31.68 7.45
N ILE A 441 -8.68 -30.72 8.26
CA ILE A 441 -8.26 -30.95 9.64
C ILE A 441 -9.44 -30.66 10.57
N TYR A 442 -9.75 -31.60 11.47
CA TYR A 442 -10.86 -31.50 12.39
C TYR A 442 -10.40 -31.69 13.83
N LEU A 443 -10.64 -30.68 14.67
CA LEU A 443 -10.58 -30.78 16.11
C LEU A 443 -11.89 -31.40 16.62
N ILE A 444 -11.84 -32.67 17.00
CA ILE A 444 -13.00 -33.47 17.39
C ILE A 444 -12.79 -34.16 18.72
N SER A 445 -13.87 -34.55 19.38
CA SER A 445 -13.83 -35.40 20.56
C SER A 445 -14.57 -36.71 20.36
N ASP A 446 -14.08 -37.75 21.01
CA ASP A 446 -14.74 -39.05 21.18
C ASP A 446 -14.74 -39.44 22.68
N VAL A 447 -15.09 -40.70 22.98
CA VAL A 447 -15.09 -41.25 24.35
C VAL A 447 -13.75 -41.11 25.09
N ASN A 448 -12.66 -40.96 24.33
CA ASN A 448 -11.32 -40.76 24.85
C ASN A 448 -10.95 -39.29 24.99
N GLY A 449 -11.79 -38.31 24.64
CA GLY A 449 -11.51 -36.88 24.78
C GLY A 449 -11.22 -36.18 23.45
N TRP A 450 -10.60 -35.00 23.49
CA TRP A 450 -10.29 -34.21 22.29
C TRP A 450 -9.05 -34.73 21.55
N GLY A 451 -9.02 -34.58 20.23
CA GLY A 451 -7.88 -34.88 19.37
C GLY A 451 -7.98 -34.14 18.03
N ILE A 452 -6.93 -34.23 17.21
CA ILE A 452 -6.84 -33.59 15.89
C ILE A 452 -6.79 -34.69 14.84
N TYR A 453 -7.76 -34.69 13.93
CA TYR A 453 -7.91 -35.69 12.88
C TYR A 453 -7.73 -35.06 11.50
N ASN A 454 -6.91 -35.68 10.64
CA ASN A 454 -6.77 -35.32 9.24
C ASN A 454 -7.67 -36.23 8.40
N ALA A 455 -8.76 -35.68 7.87
CA ALA A 455 -9.74 -36.43 7.10
C ALA A 455 -9.33 -36.65 5.63
N SER A 456 -8.40 -35.85 5.09
CA SER A 456 -7.89 -36.07 3.73
C SER A 456 -7.01 -37.32 3.69
N GLU A 457 -6.08 -37.45 4.64
CA GLU A 457 -5.10 -38.54 4.73
C GLU A 457 -5.54 -39.72 5.64
N ASP A 458 -6.69 -39.62 6.30
CA ASP A 458 -7.29 -40.68 7.12
C ASP A 458 -6.48 -41.12 8.35
N TYR A 459 -5.92 -40.16 9.11
CA TYR A 459 -5.22 -40.48 10.36
C TYR A 459 -5.35 -39.38 11.41
N TRP A 460 -5.12 -39.76 12.66
CA TRP A 460 -5.02 -38.82 13.77
C TRP A 460 -3.66 -38.13 13.77
N LEU A 461 -3.62 -36.84 13.46
CA LEU A 461 -2.46 -35.97 13.72
C LEU A 461 -2.12 -35.98 15.21
N LEU A 462 -3.16 -35.90 16.04
CA LEU A 462 -3.06 -36.05 17.48
C LEU A 462 -4.21 -36.93 17.98
N PRO A 463 -3.95 -38.20 18.35
CA PRO A 463 -4.99 -39.13 18.81
C PRO A 463 -5.77 -38.59 20.01
N SER A 464 -7.08 -38.83 20.06
CA SER A 464 -7.96 -38.36 21.13
C SER A 464 -7.48 -38.80 22.52
N SER A 465 -7.51 -37.89 23.50
CA SER A 465 -7.04 -38.19 24.86
C SER A 465 -7.68 -37.36 25.97
N LYS A 466 -8.03 -38.02 27.09
CA LYS A 466 -8.59 -37.40 28.30
C LYS A 466 -7.55 -36.53 29.00
N LYS A 467 -6.28 -36.70 28.64
CA LYS A 467 -5.18 -35.88 29.12
C LYS A 467 -5.19 -34.48 28.51
N TYR A 468 -5.79 -34.29 27.34
CA TYR A 468 -5.83 -33.00 26.66
C TYR A 468 -7.02 -32.20 27.19
N LYS A 469 -6.72 -31.23 28.05
CA LYS A 469 -7.72 -30.32 28.64
C LYS A 469 -8.16 -29.25 27.66
N LYS A 470 -7.26 -28.84 26.76
CA LYS A 470 -7.51 -27.83 25.73
C LYS A 470 -6.54 -28.03 24.57
N ILE A 471 -7.04 -27.84 23.35
CA ILE A 471 -6.25 -27.78 22.12
C ILE A 471 -6.60 -26.45 21.45
N GLU A 472 -5.60 -25.66 21.10
CA GLU A 472 -5.76 -24.35 20.48
C GLU A 472 -4.84 -24.25 19.29
N ALA A 473 -5.35 -23.73 18.17
CA ALA A 473 -4.50 -23.36 17.05
C ALA A 473 -3.70 -22.11 17.39
N CYS A 474 -2.42 -22.17 17.06
CA CYS A 474 -1.49 -21.05 17.09
C CYS A 474 -1.13 -20.70 15.64
N LYS A 475 0.04 -20.09 15.43
CA LYS A 475 0.50 -19.64 14.14
C LYS A 475 0.81 -20.79 13.17
N GLU A 476 0.40 -20.64 11.91
CA GLU A 476 0.56 -21.65 10.85
C GLU A 476 0.02 -23.02 11.32
N GLU A 477 0.59 -24.13 10.88
CA GLU A 477 0.10 -25.48 11.18
C GLU A 477 0.50 -25.99 12.58
N ILE A 478 0.56 -25.10 13.58
CA ILE A 478 0.94 -25.41 14.95
C ILE A 478 -0.24 -25.28 15.91
N PHE A 479 -0.39 -26.28 16.77
CA PHE A 479 -1.36 -26.29 17.87
C PHE A 479 -0.63 -26.32 19.21
N ARG A 480 -1.14 -25.58 20.20
CA ARG A 480 -0.76 -25.77 21.61
C ARG A 480 -1.77 -26.64 22.33
N ILE A 481 -1.28 -27.54 23.17
CA ILE A 481 -2.08 -28.52 23.91
C ILE A 481 -1.81 -28.36 25.39
N THR A 482 -2.87 -28.12 26.15
CA THR A 482 -2.82 -28.00 27.62
C THR A 482 -3.18 -29.33 28.28
N THR A 483 -2.36 -29.78 29.22
CA THR A 483 -2.58 -30.99 30.03
C THR A 483 -2.58 -30.69 31.53
N SER A 484 -2.66 -31.70 32.39
CA SER A 484 -2.42 -31.54 33.83
C SER A 484 -0.94 -31.38 34.19
N GLU A 485 -0.03 -31.78 33.31
CA GLU A 485 1.43 -31.81 33.55
C GLU A 485 2.15 -30.60 32.95
N GLY A 486 1.43 -29.74 32.21
CA GLY A 486 1.97 -28.60 31.48
C GLY A 486 1.39 -28.50 30.07
N MET A 487 2.06 -27.74 29.21
CA MET A 487 1.70 -27.53 27.81
C MET A 487 2.75 -28.13 26.86
N PHE A 488 2.34 -28.58 25.69
CA PHE A 488 3.24 -28.91 24.58
C PHE A 488 2.65 -28.38 23.29
N TYR A 489 3.47 -28.18 22.26
CA TYR A 489 2.96 -27.91 20.92
C TYR A 489 3.04 -29.14 20.03
N TYR A 490 2.11 -29.21 19.09
CA TYR A 490 2.12 -30.14 17.98
C TYR A 490 2.22 -29.34 16.69
N ASP A 491 3.24 -29.63 15.91
CA ASP A 491 3.48 -29.04 14.60
C ASP A 491 3.09 -30.06 13.53
N GLN A 492 2.03 -29.76 12.77
CA GLN A 492 1.56 -30.63 11.69
C GLN A 492 2.55 -30.67 10.52
N LYS A 493 3.18 -29.55 10.14
CA LYS A 493 4.04 -29.47 8.95
C LYS A 493 5.26 -30.39 9.09
N THR A 494 5.82 -30.47 10.29
CA THR A 494 6.97 -31.34 10.58
C THR A 494 6.58 -32.65 11.27
N ASN A 495 5.29 -32.83 11.60
CA ASN A 495 4.78 -33.91 12.45
C ASN A 495 5.55 -34.02 13.78
N THR A 496 5.90 -32.87 14.37
CA THR A 496 6.72 -32.81 15.58
C THR A 496 5.84 -32.56 16.80
N ARG A 497 6.00 -33.42 17.80
CA ARG A 497 5.47 -33.18 19.15
C ARG A 497 6.59 -32.70 20.06
N SER A 498 6.41 -31.53 20.68
CA SER A 498 7.40 -30.98 21.59
C SER A 498 7.44 -31.72 22.95
N ASN A 499 8.50 -31.45 23.70
CA ASN A 499 8.52 -31.71 25.15
C ASN A 499 7.41 -30.93 25.88
N ILE A 500 7.16 -31.30 27.14
CA ILE A 500 6.27 -30.54 28.03
C ILE A 500 7.03 -29.33 28.59
N TYR A 501 6.35 -28.19 28.54
CA TYR A 501 6.70 -26.86 29.03
C TYR A 501 5.67 -26.42 30.08
N ASP A 502 6.05 -25.49 30.95
CA ASP A 502 5.12 -24.92 31.94
C ASP A 502 4.07 -24.05 31.24
N TYR A 503 4.45 -23.41 30.13
CA TYR A 503 3.56 -22.61 29.31
C TYR A 503 4.04 -22.51 27.85
N VAL A 504 3.09 -22.38 26.93
CA VAL A 504 3.32 -22.15 25.50
C VAL A 504 2.36 -21.06 25.02
N CYS A 505 2.90 -19.99 24.46
CA CYS A 505 2.11 -18.92 23.83
C CYS A 505 2.63 -18.59 22.44
N GLU A 506 1.88 -17.74 21.73
CA GLU A 506 2.30 -17.20 20.45
C GLU A 506 3.59 -16.39 20.56
N GLY A 507 4.29 -16.23 19.44
CA GLY A 507 5.50 -15.41 19.38
C GLY A 507 5.25 -13.94 19.71
N LEU A 508 6.24 -13.27 20.33
CA LEU A 508 6.19 -11.83 20.61
C LEU A 508 6.29 -11.01 19.33
N GLU A 509 7.00 -11.51 18.31
CA GLU A 509 7.14 -10.84 17.02
C GLU A 509 6.57 -11.71 15.90
N TYR A 510 5.47 -11.26 15.29
CA TYR A 510 4.75 -12.02 14.28
C TYR A 510 5.62 -12.38 13.07
N HIS A 511 6.61 -11.56 12.71
CA HIS A 511 7.49 -11.83 11.57
C HIS A 511 8.76 -12.60 11.91
N GLU A 512 8.98 -13.00 13.15
CA GLU A 512 10.24 -13.67 13.54
C GLU A 512 9.99 -14.97 14.31
N GLN A 513 8.90 -15.03 15.07
CA GLN A 513 8.67 -16.09 16.05
C GLN A 513 7.35 -16.79 15.74
N MET A 514 7.33 -18.11 15.89
CA MET A 514 6.11 -18.90 15.86
C MET A 514 5.51 -19.01 17.26
N LEU A 515 6.32 -19.42 18.24
CA LEU A 515 5.91 -19.64 19.62
C LEU A 515 6.97 -19.18 20.62
N CYS A 516 6.51 -18.80 21.81
CA CYS A 516 7.30 -18.64 23.02
C CYS A 516 6.98 -19.79 24.00
N LEU A 517 8.01 -20.45 24.52
CA LEU A 517 7.88 -21.61 25.40
C LEU A 517 8.66 -21.39 26.69
N PHE A 518 8.11 -21.82 27.82
CA PHE A 518 8.68 -21.56 29.15
C PHE A 518 8.86 -22.85 29.92
N LYS A 519 10.04 -23.07 30.49
CA LYS A 519 10.35 -24.24 31.32
C LYS A 519 11.27 -23.87 32.48
N GLY A 520 10.75 -23.89 33.70
CA GLY A 520 11.46 -23.44 34.89
C GLY A 520 11.87 -21.98 34.75
N GLN A 521 13.17 -21.74 34.67
CA GLN A 521 13.76 -20.41 34.51
C GLN A 521 14.16 -20.11 33.05
N ASP A 522 13.98 -21.08 32.15
CA ASP A 522 14.38 -20.97 30.75
C ASP A 522 13.20 -20.59 29.86
N MET A 523 13.46 -19.68 28.92
CA MET A 523 12.56 -19.34 27.83
C MET A 523 13.16 -19.84 26.52
N PHE A 524 12.30 -20.33 25.62
CA PHE A 524 12.65 -20.78 24.30
C PHE A 524 11.75 -20.10 23.27
N ILE A 525 12.30 -19.91 22.07
CA ILE A 525 11.57 -19.43 20.91
C ILE A 525 11.58 -20.54 19.87
N LEU A 526 10.42 -20.84 19.30
CA LEU A 526 10.32 -21.56 18.04
C LEU A 526 10.32 -20.50 16.92
N ASN A 527 11.38 -20.43 16.12
CA ASN A 527 11.48 -19.47 15.00
C ASN A 527 10.67 -19.95 13.78
N LYS A 528 10.63 -19.14 12.72
CA LYS A 528 9.92 -19.47 11.47
C LYS A 528 10.50 -20.68 10.74
N GLU A 529 11.77 -20.94 10.92
CA GLU A 529 12.49 -22.11 10.40
C GLU A 529 12.20 -23.37 11.23
N ARG A 530 11.38 -23.27 12.28
CA ARG A 530 10.96 -24.35 13.19
C ARG A 530 12.12 -24.92 14.01
N GLU A 531 13.12 -24.09 14.25
CA GLU A 531 14.22 -24.34 15.16
C GLU A 531 13.87 -23.83 16.56
N LEU A 532 14.14 -24.67 17.56
CA LEU A 532 13.95 -24.32 18.96
C LEU A 532 15.23 -23.68 19.51
N LEU A 533 15.17 -22.40 19.81
CA LEU A 533 16.30 -21.61 20.30
C LEU A 533 16.06 -21.22 21.76
N GLN A 534 17.02 -21.49 22.63
CA GLN A 534 16.99 -20.98 24.00
C GLN A 534 17.27 -19.48 23.98
N VAL A 535 16.41 -18.71 24.66
CA VAL A 535 16.57 -17.27 24.81
C VAL A 535 17.72 -17.00 25.78
N SER A 536 18.72 -16.27 25.29
CA SER A 536 19.83 -15.80 26.12
C SER A 536 19.42 -14.60 26.98
N ASP A 537 20.17 -14.35 28.06
CA ASP A 537 19.92 -13.20 28.93
C ASP A 537 19.94 -11.86 28.18
N SER A 538 20.77 -11.74 27.14
CA SER A 538 20.85 -10.50 26.36
C SER A 538 19.61 -10.23 25.50
N GLN A 539 18.91 -11.29 25.09
CA GLN A 539 17.68 -11.18 24.30
C GLN A 539 16.46 -10.80 25.15
N MET A 540 16.52 -11.01 26.48
CA MET A 540 15.39 -10.75 27.37
C MET A 540 14.95 -9.28 27.36
N GLY A 541 15.90 -8.34 27.24
CA GLY A 541 15.60 -6.90 27.16
C GLY A 541 14.77 -6.56 25.93
N THR A 542 15.25 -6.97 24.76
CA THR A 542 14.58 -6.76 23.47
C THR A 542 13.18 -7.39 23.47
N LEU A 543 13.04 -8.63 23.95
CA LEU A 543 11.76 -9.32 24.03
C LEU A 543 10.77 -8.63 24.97
N TYR A 544 11.25 -8.04 26.07
CA TYR A 544 10.38 -7.29 26.98
C TYR A 544 9.78 -6.05 26.35
N GLU A 545 10.50 -5.36 25.46
CA GLU A 545 9.93 -4.21 24.76
C GLU A 545 8.75 -4.60 23.85
N LYS A 546 8.70 -5.87 23.43
CA LYS A 546 7.61 -6.44 22.60
C LYS A 546 6.46 -7.04 23.41
N LYS A 547 6.47 -6.92 24.74
CA LYS A 547 5.43 -7.45 25.66
C LYS A 547 3.98 -7.09 25.28
N TYR A 548 3.76 -5.98 24.58
CA TYR A 548 2.43 -5.51 24.19
C TYR A 548 1.86 -6.21 22.95
N ASN A 549 2.66 -7.02 22.26
CA ASN A 549 2.18 -7.85 21.15
C ASN A 549 1.39 -9.07 21.65
N LEU A 550 1.69 -9.56 22.85
CA LEU A 550 0.89 -10.57 23.53
C LEU A 550 -0.34 -9.93 24.18
N ARG A 551 -1.39 -10.73 24.37
CA ARG A 551 -2.64 -10.29 25.03
C ARG A 551 -3.12 -11.30 26.07
N GLY A 552 -3.92 -10.81 27.04
CA GLY A 552 -4.63 -11.65 27.99
C GLY A 552 -3.69 -12.53 28.84
N LYS A 553 -3.94 -13.85 28.84
CA LYS A 553 -3.18 -14.81 29.66
C LYS A 553 -1.73 -14.94 29.21
N ASP A 554 -1.48 -14.86 27.91
CA ASP A 554 -0.16 -15.03 27.31
C ASP A 554 0.77 -13.88 27.72
N GLN A 555 0.27 -12.65 27.63
CA GLN A 555 1.00 -11.46 28.10
C GLN A 555 1.30 -11.53 29.60
N LYS A 556 0.28 -11.89 30.39
CA LYS A 556 0.44 -11.98 31.85
C LYS A 556 1.54 -12.98 32.22
N TYR A 557 1.52 -14.17 31.60
CA TYR A 557 2.53 -15.19 31.88
C TYR A 557 3.95 -14.73 31.53
N PHE A 558 4.13 -14.08 30.37
CA PHE A 558 5.42 -13.51 29.98
C PHE A 558 5.92 -12.45 30.98
N LEU A 559 5.04 -11.55 31.45
CA LEU A 559 5.41 -10.53 32.43
C LEU A 559 5.78 -11.12 33.79
N ASP A 560 5.02 -12.11 34.26
CA ASP A 560 5.32 -12.82 35.50
C ASP A 560 6.66 -13.58 35.39
N PHE A 561 6.91 -14.25 34.26
CA PHE A 561 8.20 -14.90 33.97
C PHE A 561 9.35 -13.90 33.94
N TYR A 562 9.21 -12.80 33.21
CA TYR A 562 10.23 -11.76 33.11
C TYR A 562 10.54 -11.15 34.48
N LYS A 563 9.51 -10.90 35.30
CA LYS A 563 9.69 -10.42 36.67
C LYS A 563 10.52 -11.40 37.49
N THR A 564 10.18 -12.69 37.48
CA THR A 564 10.97 -13.72 38.18
C THR A 564 12.40 -13.80 37.63
N TRP A 565 12.61 -13.65 36.32
CA TRP A 565 13.95 -13.56 35.73
C TRP A 565 14.73 -12.37 36.29
N THR A 566 14.14 -11.17 36.36
CA THR A 566 14.82 -9.99 36.95
C THR A 566 15.13 -10.16 38.44
N GLU A 567 14.21 -10.76 39.22
CA GLU A 567 14.42 -11.02 40.65
C GLU A 567 15.56 -12.01 40.88
N ASN A 568 15.67 -13.04 40.04
CA ASN A 568 16.75 -14.03 40.11
C ASN A 568 18.11 -13.45 39.73
N LYS A 569 18.16 -12.52 38.75
CA LYS A 569 19.39 -11.82 38.37
C LYS A 569 19.82 -10.79 39.42
N GLY A 570 18.87 -10.22 40.14
CA GLY A 570 19.12 -9.22 41.16
C GLY A 570 19.47 -7.84 40.58
N LEU A 571 20.04 -6.98 41.43
CA LEU A 571 20.45 -5.64 41.03
C LEU A 571 21.52 -5.71 39.92
N GLY A 572 21.31 -4.94 38.85
CA GLY A 572 22.23 -4.86 37.71
C GLY A 572 21.92 -5.83 36.57
N TYR A 573 20.76 -6.50 36.55
CA TYR A 573 20.30 -7.33 35.43
C TYR A 573 20.29 -6.59 34.09
N GLU A 574 20.22 -5.26 34.11
CA GLU A 574 20.26 -4.44 32.90
C GLU A 574 21.61 -4.54 32.18
N MET A 575 22.66 -5.07 32.82
CA MET A 575 23.96 -5.35 32.18
C MET A 575 23.88 -6.39 31.06
N TYR A 576 22.77 -7.10 30.92
CA TYR A 576 22.55 -8.03 29.81
C TYR A 576 21.97 -7.34 28.58
N PHE A 577 21.34 -6.15 28.73
CA PHE A 577 20.70 -5.46 27.61
C PHE A 577 21.72 -4.90 26.63
N ASP A 578 21.38 -4.87 25.36
CA ASP A 578 22.14 -4.11 24.37
C ASP A 578 22.06 -2.60 24.66
N ASP A 579 22.93 -1.83 24.00
CA ASP A 579 23.02 -0.40 24.26
C ASP A 579 21.76 0.36 23.82
N ASP A 580 21.06 -0.07 22.77
CA ASP A 580 19.87 0.62 22.27
C ASP A 580 18.72 0.51 23.28
N ILE A 581 18.53 -0.68 23.86
CA ILE A 581 17.54 -0.92 24.92
C ILE A 581 17.89 -0.13 26.19
N LEU A 582 19.18 -0.03 26.52
CA LEU A 582 19.64 0.79 27.65
C LEU A 582 19.31 2.27 27.42
N VAL A 583 19.57 2.83 26.23
CA VAL A 583 19.23 4.22 25.89
C VAL A 583 17.73 4.44 26.01
N ALA A 584 16.92 3.62 25.33
CA ALA A 584 15.47 3.80 25.27
C ALA A 584 14.84 3.83 26.68
N ARG A 585 15.29 2.95 27.58
CA ARG A 585 14.84 2.92 28.97
C ARG A 585 15.39 4.06 29.81
N ALA A 586 16.63 4.46 29.61
CA ALA A 586 17.22 5.57 30.33
C ALA A 586 16.52 6.90 30.00
N GLU A 587 16.14 7.10 28.73
CA GLU A 587 15.32 8.22 28.30
C GLU A 587 13.91 8.19 28.91
N GLU A 588 13.29 7.01 28.99
CA GLU A 588 11.99 6.84 29.67
C GLU A 588 12.09 7.20 31.15
N TYR A 589 13.09 6.68 31.85
CA TYR A 589 13.33 7.04 33.24
C TYR A 589 13.63 8.53 33.44
N THR A 590 14.35 9.15 32.51
CA THR A 590 14.57 10.60 32.52
C THR A 590 13.26 11.36 32.41
N ARG A 591 12.37 10.96 31.47
CA ARG A 591 11.02 11.53 31.31
C ARG A 591 10.12 11.32 32.53
N GLU A 592 10.28 10.19 33.22
CA GLU A 592 9.56 9.88 34.46
C GLU A 592 10.15 10.53 35.72
N GLY A 593 11.28 11.25 35.60
CA GLY A 593 12.00 11.85 36.73
C GLY A 593 12.81 10.85 37.57
N LYS A 594 12.94 9.59 37.13
CA LYS A 594 13.74 8.53 37.77
C LYS A 594 15.21 8.62 37.38
N THR A 595 15.83 9.76 37.72
CA THR A 595 17.19 10.10 37.28
C THR A 595 18.25 9.10 37.76
N GLU A 596 18.11 8.53 38.96
CA GLU A 596 19.05 7.50 39.47
C GLU A 596 19.05 6.23 38.61
N ASP A 597 17.87 5.80 38.15
CA ASP A 597 17.74 4.65 37.26
C ASP A 597 18.35 4.95 35.89
N ALA A 598 18.09 6.13 35.33
CA ALA A 598 18.71 6.57 34.07
C ALA A 598 20.25 6.62 34.15
N ILE A 599 20.80 7.19 35.23
CA ILE A 599 22.26 7.20 35.48
C ILE A 599 22.81 5.78 35.53
N ARG A 600 22.13 4.85 36.21
CA ARG A 600 22.55 3.44 36.28
C ARG A 600 22.63 2.83 34.88
N LEU A 601 21.63 3.03 34.03
CA LEU A 601 21.61 2.49 32.67
C LEU A 601 22.68 3.12 31.79
N TYR A 602 22.83 4.44 31.78
CA TYR A 602 23.89 5.10 31.02
C TYR A 602 25.28 4.67 31.49
N THR A 603 25.49 4.48 32.79
CA THR A 603 26.77 4.00 33.35
C THR A 603 27.15 2.63 32.78
N ILE A 604 26.19 1.75 32.54
CA ILE A 604 26.45 0.43 31.93
C ILE A 604 27.02 0.60 30.52
N GLY A 605 26.38 1.39 29.65
CA GLY A 605 26.90 1.60 28.28
C GLY A 605 28.18 2.44 28.25
N VAL A 606 28.35 3.39 29.16
CA VAL A 606 29.62 4.15 29.32
C VAL A 606 30.78 3.21 29.66
N ASN A 607 30.56 2.21 30.51
CA ASN A 607 31.55 1.18 30.83
C ASN A 607 31.86 0.28 29.63
N ARG A 608 30.92 0.12 28.69
CA ARG A 608 31.12 -0.58 27.41
C ARG A 608 31.76 0.31 26.33
N GLY A 609 31.91 1.60 26.59
CA GLY A 609 32.52 2.55 25.66
C GLY A 609 31.54 3.31 24.78
N ASN A 610 30.23 3.21 25.00
CA ASN A 610 29.21 3.91 24.22
C ASN A 610 29.34 5.43 24.35
N ALA A 611 29.70 6.11 23.26
CA ALA A 611 29.94 7.56 23.25
C ALA A 611 28.66 8.40 23.38
N GLY A 612 27.52 7.89 22.90
CA GLY A 612 26.21 8.55 23.07
C GLY A 612 25.83 8.63 24.53
N MET A 613 25.87 7.50 25.24
CA MET A 613 25.57 7.49 26.69
C MET A 613 26.57 8.27 27.54
N MET A 614 27.82 8.45 27.08
CA MET A 614 28.76 9.38 27.72
C MET A 614 28.26 10.82 27.63
N VAL A 615 27.68 11.21 26.50
CA VAL A 615 27.06 12.53 26.33
C VAL A 615 25.84 12.68 27.23
N ASP A 616 24.94 11.68 27.24
CA ASP A 616 23.69 11.76 28.02
C ASP A 616 23.98 11.80 29.52
N LEU A 617 24.89 10.95 30.00
CA LEU A 617 25.34 10.99 31.40
C LEU A 617 26.11 12.27 31.71
N GLY A 618 26.92 12.75 30.76
CA GLY A 618 27.63 14.02 30.85
C GLY A 618 26.66 15.18 31.05
N PHE A 619 25.57 15.21 30.28
CA PHE A 619 24.51 16.21 30.37
C PHE A 619 23.89 16.24 31.76
N ILE A 620 23.50 15.08 32.30
CA ILE A 620 22.96 14.96 33.67
C ILE A 620 23.93 15.55 34.70
N TYR A 621 25.22 15.27 34.59
CA TYR A 621 26.22 15.77 35.54
C TYR A 621 26.58 17.25 35.35
N THR A 622 26.38 17.83 34.16
CA THR A 622 26.63 19.25 33.89
C THR A 622 25.41 20.16 34.07
N ASP A 623 24.22 19.59 34.28
CA ASP A 623 22.98 20.33 34.48
C ASP A 623 22.86 20.88 35.91
N ASP A 624 23.16 22.17 36.09
CA ASP A 624 23.09 22.85 37.38
C ASP A 624 21.64 23.06 37.89
N SER A 625 20.63 22.77 37.05
CA SER A 625 19.22 22.77 37.47
C SER A 625 18.84 21.52 38.27
N ASN A 626 19.68 20.47 38.25
CA ASN A 626 19.49 19.23 39.00
C ASN A 626 20.60 19.01 40.05
N PRO A 627 20.59 19.77 41.17
CA PRO A 627 21.70 19.79 42.13
C PRO A 627 21.93 18.46 42.85
N GLY A 628 20.97 17.51 42.80
CA GLY A 628 21.14 16.17 43.38
C GLY A 628 22.12 15.28 42.63
N PHE A 629 22.34 15.56 41.33
CA PHE A 629 23.25 14.78 40.48
C PHE A 629 24.34 15.63 39.81
N TYR A 630 24.28 16.95 39.95
CA TYR A 630 25.29 17.87 39.42
C TYR A 630 26.71 17.54 39.92
N ASP A 631 27.59 17.23 38.98
CA ASP A 631 29.01 16.94 39.18
C ASP A 631 29.78 17.37 37.93
N LEU A 632 30.08 18.67 37.84
CA LEU A 632 30.67 19.28 36.66
C LEU A 632 31.98 18.60 36.23
N GLU A 633 32.83 18.17 37.17
CA GLU A 633 34.09 17.50 36.85
C GLU A 633 33.85 16.16 36.17
N LYS A 634 32.92 15.35 36.68
CA LYS A 634 32.52 14.09 36.02
C LYS A 634 31.89 14.32 34.66
N GLY A 635 31.00 15.32 34.54
CA GLY A 635 30.33 15.63 33.28
C GLY A 635 31.33 16.03 32.18
N ILE A 636 32.28 16.91 32.53
CA ILE A 636 33.35 17.31 31.62
C ILE A 636 34.25 16.12 31.22
N ALA A 637 34.65 15.28 32.18
CA ALA A 637 35.47 14.10 31.88
C ALA A 637 34.77 13.12 30.90
N LEU A 638 33.44 13.00 30.99
CA LEU A 638 32.65 12.20 30.05
C LEU A 638 32.62 12.82 28.65
N TYR A 639 32.44 14.13 28.53
CA TYR A 639 32.51 14.82 27.23
C TYR A 639 33.91 14.68 26.61
N GLU A 640 34.98 14.81 27.39
CA GLU A 640 36.34 14.58 26.90
C GLU A 640 36.51 13.17 26.36
N LYS A 641 36.05 12.15 27.11
CA LYS A 641 36.10 10.76 26.67
C LYS A 641 35.28 10.49 25.40
N ALA A 642 34.08 11.08 25.30
CA ALA A 642 33.23 10.96 24.12
C ALA A 642 33.84 11.71 22.90
N SER A 643 34.49 12.84 23.13
CA SER A 643 35.15 13.63 22.07
C SER A 643 36.34 12.91 21.42
N LEU A 644 37.02 12.02 22.16
CA LEU A 644 38.07 11.14 21.63
C LEU A 644 37.53 10.10 20.64
N GLN A 645 36.21 9.86 20.65
CA GLN A 645 35.49 9.01 19.69
C GLN A 645 34.78 9.83 18.61
N ASP A 646 35.17 11.10 18.44
CA ASP A 646 34.57 12.04 17.48
C ASP A 646 33.05 12.19 17.66
N GLN A 647 32.54 12.15 18.90
CA GLN A 647 31.12 12.37 19.15
C GLN A 647 30.75 13.86 19.02
N PRO A 648 29.95 14.27 17.99
CA PRO A 648 29.68 15.67 17.68
C PRO A 648 29.05 16.47 18.84
N VAL A 649 28.08 15.88 19.53
CA VAL A 649 27.36 16.53 20.64
C VAL A 649 28.31 16.80 21.82
N ALA A 650 29.23 15.88 22.11
CA ALA A 650 30.24 16.07 23.15
C ALA A 650 31.15 17.26 22.83
N LEU A 651 31.63 17.36 21.59
CA LEU A 651 32.45 18.48 21.11
C LEU A 651 31.68 19.79 21.17
N ASN A 652 30.39 19.82 20.82
CA ASN A 652 29.55 21.00 20.99
C ASN A 652 29.46 21.42 22.47
N ASN A 653 29.18 20.47 23.36
CA ASN A 653 29.04 20.75 24.80
C ASN A 653 30.37 21.25 25.39
N MET A 654 31.51 20.65 25.02
CA MET A 654 32.83 21.17 25.39
C MET A 654 33.03 22.60 24.89
N GLY A 655 32.65 22.89 23.65
CA GLY A 655 32.73 24.24 23.08
C GLY A 655 31.96 25.26 23.90
N TYR A 656 30.73 24.91 24.32
CA TYR A 656 29.92 25.74 25.20
C TYR A 656 30.60 25.97 26.56
N HIS A 657 31.14 24.93 27.19
CA HIS A 657 31.85 25.04 28.47
C HIS A 657 33.12 25.93 28.38
N TYR A 658 33.89 25.84 27.30
CA TYR A 658 35.00 26.77 27.03
C TYR A 658 34.54 28.20 26.77
N GLN A 659 33.39 28.39 26.10
CA GLN A 659 32.84 29.72 25.81
C GLN A 659 32.39 30.46 27.09
N VAL A 660 31.71 29.75 28.00
CA VAL A 660 31.17 30.35 29.23
C VAL A 660 32.16 30.33 30.40
N GLY A 661 33.25 29.56 30.31
CA GLY A 661 34.25 29.43 31.37
C GLY A 661 33.76 28.62 32.58
N LYS A 662 32.86 27.65 32.37
CA LYS A 662 32.37 26.72 33.40
C LYS A 662 33.02 25.34 33.17
N GLY A 663 33.79 24.85 34.13
CA GLY A 663 34.50 23.56 34.05
C GLY A 663 35.87 23.68 33.36
N TYR A 664 36.01 24.64 32.44
CA TYR A 664 37.27 25.09 31.88
C TYR A 664 37.48 26.59 32.16
N PRO A 665 38.73 27.09 32.22
CA PRO A 665 38.98 28.52 32.02
C PRO A 665 38.39 28.98 30.68
N GLN A 666 37.78 30.17 30.64
CA GLN A 666 37.20 30.70 29.41
C GLN A 666 38.26 30.79 28.30
N ASP A 667 38.00 30.13 27.17
CA ASP A 667 38.90 30.08 26.01
C ASP A 667 38.10 30.00 24.72
N ILE A 668 37.85 31.16 24.10
CA ILE A 668 37.07 31.25 22.87
C ILE A 668 37.74 30.52 21.70
N LYS A 669 39.08 30.48 21.65
CA LYS A 669 39.77 29.80 20.54
C LYS A 669 39.48 28.30 20.58
N LYS A 670 39.57 27.70 21.76
CA LYS A 670 39.18 26.30 21.96
C LYS A 670 37.70 26.07 21.73
N ALA A 671 36.83 27.00 22.16
CA ALA A 671 35.40 26.90 21.88
C ALA A 671 35.13 26.84 20.36
N LEU A 672 35.76 27.72 19.58
CA LEU A 672 35.65 27.73 18.12
C LEU A 672 36.20 26.45 17.47
N GLU A 673 37.32 25.92 17.96
CA GLU A 673 37.87 24.65 17.48
C GLU A 673 36.90 23.50 17.73
N CYS A 674 36.32 23.43 18.93
CA CYS A 674 35.35 22.42 19.32
C CYS A 674 34.07 22.51 18.46
N PHE A 675 33.49 23.71 18.33
CA PHE A 675 32.30 23.91 17.52
C PHE A 675 32.53 23.63 16.03
N LYS A 676 33.68 24.04 15.47
CA LYS A 676 34.03 23.72 14.08
C LYS A 676 34.14 22.21 13.86
N LYS A 677 34.87 21.51 14.74
CA LYS A 677 35.01 20.05 14.65
C LYS A 677 33.65 19.35 14.76
N ALA A 678 32.78 19.79 15.68
CA ALA A 678 31.43 19.27 15.80
C ALA A 678 30.57 19.53 14.54
N ALA A 679 30.66 20.74 13.97
CA ALA A 679 29.95 21.11 12.73
C ALA A 679 30.43 20.28 11.53
N ASP A 680 31.74 20.04 11.40
CA ASP A 680 32.32 19.19 10.35
C ASP A 680 31.83 17.74 10.46
N LEU A 681 31.55 17.27 11.68
CA LEU A 681 30.93 15.98 11.98
C LEU A 681 29.39 15.98 11.83
N GLY A 682 28.80 17.13 11.46
CA GLY A 682 27.39 17.26 11.12
C GLY A 682 26.48 17.75 12.24
N GLU A 683 27.03 18.23 13.37
CA GLU A 683 26.25 18.75 14.50
C GLU A 683 25.61 20.10 14.18
N GLY A 684 24.28 20.13 14.07
CA GLY A 684 23.57 21.35 13.71
C GLY A 684 23.55 22.40 14.81
N LEU A 685 23.55 22.00 16.09
CA LEU A 685 23.62 22.94 17.21
C LEU A 685 24.99 23.66 17.26
N ALA A 686 26.06 22.96 16.88
CA ALA A 686 27.40 23.55 16.76
C ALA A 686 27.48 24.55 15.60
N MET A 687 26.85 24.25 14.45
CA MET A 687 26.71 25.20 13.33
C MET A 687 25.97 26.46 13.77
N GLN A 688 24.89 26.33 14.55
CA GLN A 688 24.17 27.46 15.12
C GLN A 688 25.03 28.28 16.08
N ASN A 689 25.81 27.63 16.94
CA ASN A 689 26.74 28.31 17.86
C ASN A 689 27.84 29.08 17.10
N LEU A 690 28.40 28.50 16.03
CA LEU A 690 29.34 29.20 15.14
C LEU A 690 28.70 30.40 14.46
N ALA A 691 27.48 30.23 13.95
CA ALA A 691 26.74 31.29 13.29
C ALA A 691 26.50 32.48 14.24
N LEU A 692 26.10 32.20 15.49
CA LEU A 692 25.92 33.22 16.53
C LEU A 692 27.20 34.00 16.83
N LEU A 693 28.34 33.32 16.92
CA LEU A 693 29.63 33.98 17.18
C LEU A 693 30.01 34.95 16.06
N TYR A 694 29.87 34.55 14.79
CA TYR A 694 30.11 35.44 13.65
C TYR A 694 29.02 36.50 13.47
N PHE A 695 27.80 36.25 13.92
CA PHE A 695 26.68 37.18 13.86
C PHE A 695 26.88 38.37 14.81
N TYR A 696 27.20 38.13 16.08
CA TYR A 696 27.41 39.20 17.06
C TYR A 696 28.79 39.84 16.96
N GLY A 697 29.82 39.03 16.70
CA GLY A 697 31.19 39.52 16.58
C GLY A 697 31.85 39.93 17.92
N ASP A 698 31.30 39.47 19.05
CA ASP A 698 31.82 39.81 20.39
C ASP A 698 33.23 39.25 20.65
N TYR A 699 33.55 38.10 20.04
CA TYR A 699 34.80 37.38 20.26
C TYR A 699 35.56 37.01 18.98
N VAL A 700 34.93 37.21 17.82
CA VAL A 700 35.50 37.07 16.48
C VAL A 700 35.09 38.29 15.66
N SER A 701 35.79 38.63 14.59
CA SER A 701 35.29 39.71 13.71
C SER A 701 33.92 39.32 13.15
N GLN A 702 32.94 40.23 13.29
CA GLN A 702 31.60 40.05 12.73
C GLN A 702 31.69 39.76 11.23
N ASP A 703 31.00 38.70 10.81
CA ASP A 703 31.07 38.19 9.44
C ASP A 703 29.71 37.60 9.07
N TYR A 704 28.83 38.43 8.51
CA TYR A 704 27.48 38.03 8.15
C TYR A 704 27.43 36.96 7.05
N ASP A 705 28.45 36.87 6.20
CA ASP A 705 28.50 35.84 5.17
C ASP A 705 28.78 34.47 5.80
N LYS A 706 29.74 34.39 6.72
CA LYS A 706 29.97 33.15 7.49
C LYS A 706 28.80 32.81 8.40
N ALA A 707 28.21 33.79 9.10
CA ALA A 707 27.06 33.55 9.93
C ALA A 707 25.89 32.96 9.12
N LEU A 708 25.61 33.54 7.95
CA LEU A 708 24.57 33.05 7.04
C LEU A 708 24.89 31.66 6.49
N GLU A 709 26.15 31.40 6.16
CA GLU A 709 26.61 30.09 5.70
C GLU A 709 26.33 29.01 6.76
N TYR A 710 26.80 29.22 8.00
CA TYR A 710 26.59 28.26 9.09
C TYR A 710 25.10 28.11 9.45
N TYR A 711 24.33 29.20 9.49
CA TYR A 711 22.88 29.09 9.74
C TYR A 711 22.16 28.29 8.65
N LYS A 712 22.52 28.46 7.37
CA LYS A 712 21.95 27.65 6.27
C LYS A 712 22.37 26.19 6.35
N GLN A 713 23.59 25.90 6.80
CA GLN A 713 24.02 24.53 7.06
C GLN A 713 23.21 23.92 8.22
N ALA A 714 23.00 24.68 9.30
CA ALA A 714 22.18 24.28 10.44
C ALA A 714 20.72 24.01 10.03
N GLU A 715 20.12 24.84 9.16
CA GLU A 715 18.76 24.61 8.61
C GLU A 715 18.65 23.25 7.89
N LYS A 716 19.68 22.82 7.15
CA LYS A 716 19.72 21.50 6.50
C LYS A 716 19.80 20.34 7.50
N LYS A 717 20.18 20.62 8.74
CA LYS A 717 20.19 19.69 9.88
C LYS A 717 19.00 19.89 10.82
N LEU A 718 17.98 20.67 10.40
CA LEU A 718 16.76 20.97 11.15
C LEU A 718 16.95 21.88 12.37
N TYR A 719 18.04 22.65 12.43
CA TYR A 719 18.27 23.70 13.44
C TYR A 719 17.98 25.08 12.84
N PHE A 720 16.76 25.59 13.07
CA PHE A 720 16.25 26.78 12.41
C PHE A 720 16.51 28.06 13.22
N ASN A 721 17.05 29.09 12.57
CA ASN A 721 17.27 30.42 13.15
C ASN A 721 16.79 31.52 12.18
N ASN A 722 15.52 31.41 11.75
CA ASN A 722 14.98 32.25 10.68
C ASN A 722 15.02 33.75 11.00
N GLU A 723 14.84 34.12 12.27
CA GLU A 723 14.95 35.52 12.73
C GLU A 723 16.35 36.09 12.47
N LYS A 724 17.40 35.41 12.93
CA LYS A 724 18.78 35.88 12.74
C LYS A 724 19.20 35.88 11.28
N ILE A 725 18.72 34.92 10.48
CA ILE A 725 18.91 34.93 9.03
C ILE A 725 18.22 36.14 8.38
N ALA A 726 16.99 36.47 8.78
CA ALA A 726 16.28 37.65 8.32
C ALA A 726 17.05 38.93 8.69
N GLU A 727 17.52 39.03 9.93
CA GLU A 727 18.33 40.15 10.39
C GLU A 727 19.61 40.32 9.55
N ILE A 728 20.31 39.22 9.23
CA ILE A 728 21.47 39.24 8.32
C ILE A 728 21.10 39.81 6.94
N TYR A 729 20.03 39.31 6.31
CA TYR A 729 19.62 39.81 4.99
C TYR A 729 19.21 41.27 5.03
N TYR A 730 18.58 41.73 6.11
CA TYR A 730 18.28 43.14 6.33
C TYR A 730 19.57 43.97 6.39
N GLN A 731 20.56 43.58 7.21
CA GLN A 731 21.85 44.29 7.33
C GLN A 731 22.65 44.31 6.03
N LYS A 732 22.53 43.25 5.21
CA LYS A 732 23.14 43.16 3.88
C LYS A 732 22.35 43.88 2.77
N SER A 733 21.21 44.48 3.10
CA SER A 733 20.27 45.10 2.14
C SER A 733 19.76 44.13 1.05
N ASP A 734 19.74 42.82 1.32
CA ASP A 734 19.21 41.79 0.44
C ASP A 734 17.72 41.55 0.74
N TYR A 735 16.90 42.49 0.30
CA TYR A 735 15.48 42.51 0.62
C TYR A 735 14.67 41.41 -0.08
N GLU A 736 15.19 40.81 -1.16
CA GLU A 736 14.51 39.69 -1.82
C GLU A 736 14.57 38.44 -0.93
N ASN A 737 15.77 38.09 -0.44
CA ASN A 737 15.92 36.95 0.46
C ASN A 737 15.33 37.22 1.85
N LEU A 738 15.39 38.45 2.35
CA LEU A 738 14.67 38.86 3.55
C LEU A 738 13.19 38.48 3.45
N GLN A 739 12.49 38.88 2.39
CA GLN A 739 11.06 38.57 2.20
C GLN A 739 10.78 37.06 2.17
N ARG A 740 11.71 36.23 1.69
CA ARG A 740 11.54 34.77 1.71
C ARG A 740 11.50 34.25 3.15
N TYR A 741 12.40 34.72 4.00
CA TYR A 741 12.46 34.32 5.41
C TYR A 741 11.33 34.93 6.24
N LEU A 742 10.93 36.17 5.98
CA LEU A 742 9.75 36.78 6.64
C LEU A 742 8.45 36.00 6.37
N ARG A 743 8.32 35.28 5.24
CA ARG A 743 7.14 34.44 4.92
C ARG A 743 7.14 33.09 5.65
N LYS A 744 8.29 32.67 6.18
CA LYS A 744 8.42 31.45 7.00
C LYS A 744 7.90 31.67 8.43
N ASP A 745 7.92 32.91 8.92
CA ASP A 745 7.40 33.29 10.24
C ASP A 745 5.87 33.30 10.26
N LYS A 746 5.25 32.14 10.55
CA LYS A 746 3.78 31.99 10.59
C LYS A 746 3.15 32.66 11.81
N GLU A 747 3.90 32.74 12.90
CA GLU A 747 3.44 33.28 14.18
C GLU A 747 3.64 34.80 14.29
N ASN A 748 4.30 35.41 13.29
CA ASN A 748 4.65 36.82 13.23
C ASN A 748 5.51 37.32 14.40
N THR A 749 6.36 36.42 14.93
CA THR A 749 7.24 36.65 16.09
C THR A 749 8.29 37.74 15.84
N TYR A 750 8.81 37.85 14.60
CA TYR A 750 9.81 38.86 14.22
C TYR A 750 9.51 39.53 12.87
N SER A 751 8.61 38.97 12.05
CA SER A 751 8.43 39.48 10.69
C SER A 751 7.80 40.87 10.61
N ASN A 752 6.94 41.23 11.58
CA ASN A 752 6.26 42.52 11.61
C ASN A 752 7.22 43.70 11.75
N ILE A 753 8.30 43.58 12.55
CA ILE A 753 9.27 44.67 12.68
C ILE A 753 9.95 44.96 11.33
N PHE A 754 10.36 43.93 10.60
CA PHE A 754 10.98 44.09 9.29
C PHE A 754 9.98 44.60 8.23
N TYR A 755 8.74 44.08 8.18
CA TYR A 755 7.73 44.62 7.26
C TYR A 755 7.39 46.08 7.54
N GLY A 756 7.39 46.49 8.81
CA GLY A 756 7.22 47.88 9.23
C GLY A 756 8.29 48.77 8.63
N ILE A 757 9.57 48.45 8.86
CA ILE A 757 10.72 49.20 8.35
C ILE A 757 10.71 49.24 6.81
N MET A 758 10.48 48.09 6.16
CA MET A 758 10.49 47.99 4.70
C MET A 758 9.43 48.88 4.04
N HIS A 759 8.22 48.95 4.61
CA HIS A 759 7.15 49.80 4.07
C HIS A 759 7.33 51.28 4.41
N ASP A 760 8.02 51.59 5.51
CA ASP A 760 8.32 52.97 5.89
C ASP A 760 9.37 53.59 4.96
N GLU A 761 10.48 52.89 4.78
CA GLU A 761 11.65 53.37 4.04
C GLU A 761 11.63 52.99 2.55
N GLY A 762 10.73 52.09 2.14
CA GLY A 762 10.65 51.63 0.74
C GLY A 762 11.73 50.62 0.37
N LEU A 763 12.17 49.80 1.33
CA LEU A 763 13.23 48.81 1.15
C LEU A 763 12.68 47.54 0.49
N GLY A 764 12.96 47.33 -0.80
CA GLY A 764 12.47 46.16 -1.56
C GLY A 764 10.95 46.12 -1.78
N VAL A 765 10.21 47.15 -1.34
CA VAL A 765 8.77 47.34 -1.53
C VAL A 765 8.48 48.83 -1.74
N LYS A 766 7.27 49.16 -2.22
CA LYS A 766 6.85 50.57 -2.30
C LYS A 766 6.63 51.14 -0.89
N VAL A 767 7.10 52.37 -0.70
CA VAL A 767 6.79 53.20 0.48
C VAL A 767 5.28 53.21 0.69
N ASN A 768 4.85 52.83 1.89
CA ASN A 768 3.46 52.75 2.29
C ASN A 768 3.34 52.96 3.81
N PRO A 769 3.28 54.23 4.26
CA PRO A 769 3.24 54.58 5.68
C PRO A 769 2.07 53.93 6.42
N LYS A 770 0.91 53.78 5.77
CA LYS A 770 -0.26 53.11 6.35
C LYS A 770 0.01 51.63 6.67
N LYS A 771 0.72 50.91 5.79
CA LYS A 771 1.15 49.53 6.06
C LYS A 771 2.26 49.48 7.11
N ALA A 772 3.20 50.42 7.08
CA ALA A 772 4.28 50.52 8.05
C ALA A 772 3.73 50.66 9.48
N ILE A 773 2.82 51.62 9.70
CA ILE A 773 2.13 51.85 10.99
C ILE A 773 1.47 50.55 11.47
N LYS A 774 0.68 49.88 10.61
CA LYS A 774 0.00 48.62 10.98
C LYS A 774 0.99 47.53 11.41
N HIS A 775 2.13 47.41 10.74
CA HIS A 775 3.13 46.41 11.08
C HIS A 775 3.92 46.79 12.34
N PHE A 776 4.20 48.07 12.57
CA PHE A 776 4.81 48.53 13.82
C PHE A 776 3.90 48.33 15.04
N GLU A 777 2.61 48.66 14.93
CA GLU A 777 1.63 48.40 16.00
C GLU A 777 1.62 46.90 16.35
N LYS A 778 1.58 46.03 15.34
CA LYS A 778 1.64 44.57 15.52
C LYS A 778 2.98 44.06 16.06
N ALA A 779 4.11 44.67 15.69
CA ALA A 779 5.41 44.26 16.19
C ALA A 779 5.48 44.42 17.72
N LEU A 780 4.88 45.49 18.25
CA LEU A 780 4.82 45.79 19.68
C LEU A 780 3.82 44.91 20.47
N GLU A 781 2.95 44.15 19.79
CA GLU A 781 2.14 43.11 20.44
C GLU A 781 2.98 41.89 20.87
N TYR A 782 4.12 41.64 20.20
CA TYR A 782 4.93 40.45 20.37
C TYR A 782 6.35 40.73 20.93
N GLY A 783 6.86 41.96 20.83
CA GLY A 783 8.18 42.31 21.35
C GLY A 783 8.41 43.81 21.54
N LEU A 784 9.37 44.17 22.40
CA LEU A 784 9.70 45.56 22.73
C LEU A 784 10.70 46.16 21.72
N TYR A 785 10.20 46.55 20.55
CA TYR A 785 11.03 47.12 19.47
C TYR A 785 11.10 48.65 19.54
N ASN A 786 12.19 49.20 20.07
CA ASN A 786 12.43 50.66 20.13
C ASN A 786 12.26 51.37 18.78
N THR A 787 12.67 50.72 17.68
CA THR A 787 12.49 51.27 16.33
C THR A 787 11.02 51.43 15.96
N ALA A 788 10.17 50.43 16.26
CA ALA A 788 8.74 50.51 15.98
C ALA A 788 8.08 51.64 16.79
N LEU A 789 8.40 51.73 18.09
CA LEU A 789 7.85 52.76 18.96
C LEU A 789 8.23 54.18 18.49
N LYS A 790 9.51 54.44 18.25
CA LYS A 790 9.99 55.76 17.76
C LYS A 790 9.31 56.18 16.46
N ARG A 791 9.09 55.23 15.54
CA ARG A 791 8.40 55.50 14.27
C ARG A 791 6.91 55.77 14.46
N LEU A 792 6.21 55.04 15.33
CA LEU A 792 4.81 55.32 15.65
C LEU A 792 4.64 56.70 16.30
N LEU A 793 5.51 57.06 17.24
CA LEU A 793 5.49 58.39 17.88
C LEU A 793 5.70 59.51 16.86
N TYR A 794 6.63 59.33 15.90
CA TYR A 794 6.82 60.24 14.79
C TYR A 794 5.56 60.36 13.92
N PHE A 795 4.96 59.24 13.48
CA PHE A 795 3.78 59.26 12.63
C PHE A 795 2.58 59.95 13.29
N PHE A 796 2.33 59.70 14.58
CA PHE A 796 1.16 60.24 15.26
C PHE A 796 1.33 61.67 15.78
N LYS A 797 2.56 62.21 15.79
CA LYS A 797 2.83 63.58 16.23
C LYS A 797 3.25 64.52 15.11
N GLU A 798 4.19 64.11 14.28
CA GLU A 798 4.92 64.98 13.35
C GLU A 798 4.46 64.81 11.89
N ASP A 799 3.88 63.67 11.49
CA ASP A 799 3.36 63.46 10.12
C ASP A 799 1.93 64.03 9.97
N PRO A 800 1.70 65.09 9.17
CA PRO A 800 0.39 65.74 9.05
C PRO A 800 -0.72 64.83 8.50
N THR A 801 -0.37 63.73 7.83
CA THR A 801 -1.32 62.80 7.20
C THR A 801 -1.85 61.78 8.20
N PHE A 802 -1.03 61.41 9.19
CA PHE A 802 -1.32 60.36 10.16
C PHE A 802 -1.36 60.86 11.61
N ALA A 803 -1.17 62.17 11.84
CA ALA A 803 -1.22 62.78 13.16
C ALA A 803 -2.52 62.39 13.90
N ASP A 804 -2.35 61.84 15.09
CA ASP A 804 -3.41 61.33 15.95
C ASP A 804 -2.97 61.52 17.41
N PRO A 805 -3.41 62.61 18.08
CA PRO A 805 -3.00 62.92 19.44
C PRO A 805 -3.35 61.83 20.47
N GLU A 806 -4.42 61.06 20.25
CA GLU A 806 -4.84 59.99 21.16
C GLU A 806 -3.91 58.79 21.02
N LYS A 807 -3.62 58.37 19.78
CA LYS A 807 -2.64 57.29 19.54
C LYS A 807 -1.21 57.67 19.94
N PHE A 808 -0.82 58.92 19.73
CA PHE A 808 0.48 59.42 20.19
C PHE A 808 0.61 59.28 21.71
N LYS A 809 -0.42 59.71 22.45
CA LYS A 809 -0.45 59.59 23.91
C LYS A 809 -0.38 58.12 24.35
N TYR A 810 -1.18 57.25 23.74
CA TYR A 810 -1.20 55.81 24.04
C TYR A 810 0.18 55.16 23.86
N TRP A 811 0.81 55.33 22.70
CA TRP A 811 2.12 54.71 22.44
C TRP A 811 3.23 55.31 23.30
N LYS A 812 3.12 56.59 23.64
CA LYS A 812 4.06 57.22 24.58
C LYS A 812 3.94 56.59 25.97
N GLU A 813 2.73 56.44 26.50
CA GLU A 813 2.48 55.77 27.79
C GLU A 813 2.97 54.31 27.76
N PHE A 814 2.69 53.57 26.68
CA PHE A 814 3.21 52.22 26.47
C PHE A 814 4.75 52.16 26.56
N GLY A 815 5.44 53.12 25.95
CA GLY A 815 6.90 53.23 26.03
C GLY A 815 7.41 53.52 27.45
N GLU A 816 6.74 54.41 28.18
CA GLU A 816 7.10 54.77 29.56
C GLU A 816 6.91 53.58 30.52
N GLU A 817 5.83 52.82 30.35
CA GLU A 817 5.51 51.62 31.15
C GLU A 817 6.48 50.45 30.90
N ASN A 818 7.05 50.35 29.70
CA ASN A 818 7.95 49.26 29.31
C ASN A 818 9.43 49.68 29.26
N GLU A 819 9.79 50.83 29.85
CA GLU A 819 11.17 51.36 29.92
C GLU A 819 11.85 51.49 28.54
N MET A 820 11.07 51.82 27.51
CA MET A 820 11.54 51.95 26.13
C MET A 820 12.07 53.37 25.84
N ASP A 821 12.90 53.49 24.80
CA ASP A 821 13.39 54.80 24.33
C ASP A 821 12.28 55.56 23.58
N ILE A 822 11.85 56.71 24.11
CA ILE A 822 10.77 57.57 23.56
C ILE A 822 11.28 58.73 22.73
#